data_AF-A0A5J9TLY5-F1
#
_entry.id   AF-A0A5J9TLY5-F1
#
_cell.length_a   1.000
_cell.length_b   1.000
_cell.length_c   1.000
_cell.angle_alpha   90.00
_cell.angle_beta   90.00
_cell.angle_gamma   90.00
#
_symmetry.space_group_name_H-M   'P 1'
#
loop_
_entity.id
_entity.type
_entity.pdbx_description
1 polymer ?
#
loop_
_entity_poly.entity_id
_entity_poly.type
_entity_poly.pdbx_seq_one_letter_code
_entity_poly.pdbx_strand_id
1 'polypeptide(L)'
;MLRAHQGGSLTATRCMRIHCHKAPDQALPFTPPNSIKGNFRPVSEIGEAVLLKDLDGEVPQDFPEGVYIRNGPNPLNPTKTIADSIVGSASYLYYEGHGMLHAVYFNKISLGEWKISYKNKYVDSDTFQLEREKNEVTFLPSADGQPYATLVAFVLNLLRFGKAVKDSANTNIFEHAGRVFAVSENHLPYEININNLNTLGPYNINGAWDQPFTSHPKKIQETGELVIMGTNIEKPHYVLGVISSDGEKLLHKVDLKFDEGKFIHDIGVTNKYNIIMDYPLKFGILRTFLGKPFIENDMDGKSRIGVMPCFGNAESIKWFDVENHCSYHLFNCFEDGNEVVVRGCRIVGSVIPSGRYKVDKSKWYGRAFLQPDRDSNDFDPLIDGILFSRPYEWRLNLKNGTTNEGYITSEKVAMDFPAINEKFTGIRNKYGYAQVVDSLATSKTGLFKYKMIAKLHFDEQDKENKQLILVEYHTLKEREFCSGVQFVAKENGIDEDDGWVVTYVHNEETDTSQVYIIDAKRFSEEPVAKVTLPQRVPYVKLPVSMDWCFVNEVKENGSLERKARVQPPGWKKQELMQEISTSLKSISSNLLQGFIDTAYKFSEQPSLNEGNFRPVSEISEAVLLKDLDGEVPEDFPEGVYIRNGPNPLNPTQTVADSIVGSTSYMYYEGHGMLHAVYFKKSSLREWKISYKNKYVDSDTFQLEREKNEVTFVPSADGQPYATLVAIVLNLLRFGKAVKDSANTNIFEHAGRAFAVTENHLPYEINISDLNTLGPYNINGAWDQPFTSHPKKIRGSGELVIMGTNTEKPHYVLGVISCKLSNADGERLVHKVDLKFDEGKLIHDIGVTIKYNIIMDYPLRFGILRTFLGKPFIENGMDGKSRIGVMPRFGDAASIKWFDVENHCSYHLFNCFEDGNEVVVRGCRIVGSVIPSGRYRVDKSKLYGRAFLQPDRDSNDFDPSIDGILFSRPYKWRLNLKNGTANEGYITSDKVAMDFPVINEKFTGIQNKYGYAQVVDSLATSKTGLFKYKMIAKLHFDEQDKENKQMILVEYHTLKEKEFCSGVQFVAKENEIDEDDGWVVTYVHNEETDTSQVYIIDAKRFSEEPVAKVTLPQRVPYGFHGNFFYK
;
A
#
# COMPACT_ATOMS: atom_id res chain seq x y z
N MET A 1 20.68 -19.97 -60.72
CA MET A 1 19.53 -20.70 -61.32
C MET A 1 18.49 -20.95 -60.22
N LEU A 2 17.28 -20.42 -60.41
CA LEU A 2 15.93 -20.93 -60.03
C LEU A 2 15.80 -21.79 -58.74
N ARG A 3 14.90 -21.59 -57.76
CA ARG A 3 13.55 -20.97 -57.70
C ARG A 3 13.14 -20.73 -56.23
N ALA A 4 12.18 -19.84 -56.05
CA ALA A 4 11.51 -19.46 -54.79
C ALA A 4 10.47 -20.48 -54.29
N HIS A 5 10.11 -20.42 -53.00
CA HIS A 5 8.73 -20.21 -52.50
C HIS A 5 8.67 -20.00 -50.96
N GLN A 6 8.00 -18.91 -50.56
CA GLN A 6 7.10 -18.66 -49.40
C GLN A 6 7.31 -19.47 -48.10
N GLY A 7 7.34 -18.94 -46.87
CA GLY A 7 6.77 -17.72 -46.28
C GLY A 7 6.16 -18.12 -44.92
N GLY A 8 6.71 -17.64 -43.80
CA GLY A 8 6.23 -17.97 -42.46
C GLY A 8 7.02 -17.24 -41.35
N SER A 9 6.31 -16.37 -40.63
CA SER A 9 6.76 -15.48 -39.55
C SER A 9 7.59 -16.16 -38.45
N LEU A 10 8.75 -15.59 -38.13
CA LEU A 10 9.55 -15.88 -36.93
C LEU A 10 9.74 -14.59 -36.13
N THR A 11 8.90 -14.39 -35.11
CA THR A 11 9.15 -13.42 -34.03
C THR A 11 10.19 -14.02 -33.08
N ALA A 12 11.45 -13.63 -33.25
CA ALA A 12 12.54 -13.98 -32.35
C ALA A 12 12.58 -13.01 -31.16
N THR A 13 12.06 -13.44 -30.02
CA THR A 13 12.23 -12.76 -28.72
C THR A 13 13.68 -12.95 -28.27
N ARG A 14 14.53 -11.95 -28.53
CA ARG A 14 15.93 -11.95 -28.08
C ARG A 14 16.00 -11.44 -26.64
N CYS A 15 16.05 -12.37 -25.69
CA CYS A 15 16.26 -12.10 -24.27
C CYS A 15 17.68 -11.52 -24.04
N MET A 16 17.78 -10.25 -23.65
CA MET A 16 19.05 -9.67 -23.18
C MET A 16 19.32 -10.15 -21.75
N ARG A 17 20.32 -11.03 -21.58
CA ARG A 17 20.91 -11.34 -20.27
C ARG A 17 21.77 -10.16 -19.82
N ILE A 18 21.29 -9.39 -18.84
CA ILE A 18 22.10 -8.43 -18.10
C ILE A 18 22.73 -9.17 -16.91
N HIS A 19 24.05 -9.13 -16.79
CA HIS A 19 24.80 -9.67 -15.66
C HIS A 19 24.58 -8.78 -14.44
N CYS A 20 23.68 -9.16 -13.53
CA CYS A 20 23.62 -8.62 -12.18
C CYS A 20 24.64 -9.33 -11.29
N HIS A 21 25.37 -8.57 -10.47
CA HIS A 21 26.21 -9.11 -9.41
C HIS A 21 25.40 -10.06 -8.52
N LYS A 22 25.93 -11.28 -8.34
CA LYS A 22 25.38 -12.31 -7.46
C LYS A 22 25.27 -11.78 -6.03
N ALA A 23 24.04 -11.57 -5.55
CA ALA A 23 23.74 -11.66 -4.13
C ALA A 23 24.05 -13.09 -3.64
N PRO A 24 24.48 -13.29 -2.38
CA PRO A 24 24.87 -14.61 -1.88
C PRO A 24 23.69 -15.58 -1.95
N ASP A 25 23.96 -16.86 -2.27
CA ASP A 25 22.99 -17.93 -2.51
C ASP A 25 21.73 -17.83 -1.63
N GLN A 26 20.62 -17.41 -2.25
CA GLN A 26 19.32 -17.26 -1.62
C GLN A 26 18.32 -18.24 -2.25
N ALA A 27 17.57 -18.92 -1.38
CA ALA A 27 16.69 -20.03 -1.70
C ALA A 27 15.68 -19.69 -2.81
N LEU A 28 15.65 -20.55 -3.83
CA LEU A 28 14.63 -20.54 -4.89
C LEU A 28 13.25 -20.86 -4.27
N PRO A 29 12.17 -20.20 -4.71
CA PRO A 29 10.81 -20.52 -4.27
C PRO A 29 10.45 -21.94 -4.74
N PHE A 30 10.05 -22.79 -3.80
CA PHE A 30 9.59 -24.14 -4.10
C PHE A 30 8.17 -24.33 -3.58
N THR A 31 7.22 -24.41 -4.50
CA THR A 31 5.97 -25.14 -4.26
C THR A 31 6.32 -26.63 -4.26
N PRO A 32 5.85 -27.46 -3.31
CA PRO A 32 5.99 -28.92 -3.44
C PRO A 32 5.52 -29.31 -4.85
N PRO A 33 6.27 -30.11 -5.64
CA PRO A 33 6.05 -30.28 -7.09
C PRO A 33 4.69 -30.90 -7.46
N ASN A 34 3.95 -31.33 -6.43
CA ASN A 34 2.73 -32.11 -6.46
C ASN A 34 1.56 -31.46 -5.70
N SER A 35 1.68 -30.18 -5.30
CA SER A 35 0.69 -29.50 -4.44
C SER A 35 -0.74 -29.43 -5.04
N ILE A 36 -0.89 -29.62 -6.35
CA ILE A 36 -2.16 -29.58 -7.10
C ILE A 36 -2.26 -30.75 -8.08
N LYS A 37 -1.54 -31.85 -7.82
CA LYS A 37 -1.48 -33.06 -8.65
C LYS A 37 -1.96 -34.28 -7.88
N GLY A 38 -2.26 -35.37 -8.59
CA GLY A 38 -2.77 -36.60 -7.99
C GLY A 38 -4.03 -36.31 -7.16
N ASN A 39 -4.04 -36.79 -5.91
CA ASN A 39 -5.14 -36.57 -5.00
C ASN A 39 -5.34 -35.10 -4.55
N PHE A 40 -4.42 -34.17 -4.82
CA PHE A 40 -4.56 -32.76 -4.42
C PHE A 40 -5.01 -31.82 -5.55
N ARG A 41 -5.32 -32.36 -6.74
CA ARG A 41 -5.89 -31.54 -7.82
C ARG A 41 -7.29 -31.03 -7.44
N PRO A 42 -7.76 -29.90 -8.00
CA PRO A 42 -9.12 -29.41 -7.70
C PRO A 42 -10.23 -30.36 -8.12
N VAL A 43 -11.39 -30.20 -7.50
CA VAL A 43 -12.64 -30.89 -7.85
C VAL A 43 -13.72 -29.89 -8.23
N SER A 44 -14.53 -30.21 -9.24
CA SER A 44 -15.68 -29.38 -9.64
C SER A 44 -16.89 -29.66 -8.76
N GLU A 45 -17.80 -28.68 -8.64
CA GLU A 45 -19.11 -28.89 -8.03
C GLU A 45 -19.96 -29.85 -8.87
N ILE A 46 -20.70 -30.71 -8.18
CA ILE A 46 -21.80 -31.51 -8.74
C ILE A 46 -23.09 -30.75 -8.46
N GLY A 47 -23.94 -30.56 -9.48
CA GLY A 47 -25.15 -29.75 -9.37
C GLY A 47 -26.15 -30.31 -8.33
N GLU A 48 -26.95 -31.29 -8.75
CA GLU A 48 -27.90 -31.97 -7.86
C GLU A 48 -27.24 -33.12 -7.09
N ALA A 49 -27.81 -33.46 -5.93
CA ALA A 49 -27.31 -34.58 -5.12
C ALA A 49 -27.42 -35.90 -5.88
N VAL A 50 -26.33 -36.68 -5.88
CA VAL A 50 -26.23 -37.95 -6.61
C VAL A 50 -26.60 -39.10 -5.69
N LEU A 51 -27.57 -39.92 -6.07
CA LEU A 51 -27.92 -41.14 -5.34
C LEU A 51 -26.80 -42.19 -5.48
N LEU A 52 -26.33 -42.71 -4.35
CA LEU A 52 -25.28 -43.72 -4.29
C LEU A 52 -25.91 -45.11 -4.28
N LYS A 53 -25.53 -45.94 -5.25
CA LYS A 53 -26.06 -47.31 -5.42
C LYS A 53 -25.00 -48.40 -5.23
N ASP A 54 -23.73 -48.01 -5.27
CA ASP A 54 -22.60 -48.91 -5.14
C ASP A 54 -22.17 -48.94 -3.67
N LEU A 55 -22.59 -50.00 -2.97
CA LEU A 55 -22.36 -50.22 -1.55
C LEU A 55 -21.74 -51.62 -1.39
N ASP A 56 -20.58 -51.69 -0.76
CA ASP A 56 -19.96 -52.95 -0.34
C ASP A 56 -20.24 -53.12 1.17
N GLY A 57 -20.84 -54.25 1.57
CA GLY A 57 -21.40 -54.44 2.92
C GLY A 57 -22.83 -53.90 3.09
N GLU A 58 -23.26 -53.65 4.33
CA GLU A 58 -24.60 -53.14 4.66
C GLU A 58 -24.51 -52.06 5.74
N VAL A 59 -25.15 -50.91 5.53
CA VAL A 59 -25.21 -49.85 6.56
C VAL A 59 -26.07 -50.35 7.72
N PRO A 60 -25.54 -50.42 8.96
CA PRO A 60 -26.26 -50.98 10.09
C PRO A 60 -27.60 -50.29 10.37
N GLN A 61 -28.62 -51.05 10.76
CA GLN A 61 -29.97 -50.52 11.00
C GLN A 61 -30.03 -49.47 12.13
N ASP A 62 -29.15 -49.62 13.10
CA ASP A 62 -28.99 -48.75 14.27
C ASP A 62 -28.07 -47.54 14.01
N PHE A 63 -27.47 -47.44 12.81
CA PHE A 63 -26.77 -46.23 12.36
C PHE A 63 -27.78 -45.06 12.32
N PRO A 64 -27.42 -43.85 12.79
CA PRO A 64 -28.34 -42.73 12.82
C PRO A 64 -28.57 -42.15 11.42
N GLU A 65 -29.75 -41.58 11.20
CA GLU A 65 -29.95 -40.68 10.07
C GLU A 65 -29.16 -39.40 10.27
N GLY A 66 -28.64 -38.84 9.17
CA GLY A 66 -27.86 -37.62 9.26
C GLY A 66 -26.96 -37.37 8.06
N VAL A 67 -26.06 -36.40 8.21
CA VAL A 67 -25.16 -35.97 7.15
C VAL A 67 -23.72 -35.98 7.65
N TYR A 68 -22.86 -36.70 6.95
CA TYR A 68 -21.42 -36.68 7.18
C TYR A 68 -20.76 -35.68 6.23
N ILE A 69 -20.28 -34.56 6.78
CA ILE A 69 -19.71 -33.46 6.01
C ILE A 69 -18.24 -33.28 6.33
N ARG A 70 -17.46 -33.03 5.29
CA ARG A 70 -16.07 -32.62 5.38
C ARG A 70 -15.85 -31.31 4.64
N ASN A 71 -15.15 -30.37 5.27
CA ASN A 71 -14.66 -29.16 4.61
C ASN A 71 -13.18 -29.31 4.21
N GLY A 72 -12.77 -28.60 3.16
CA GLY A 72 -11.37 -28.56 2.79
C GLY A 72 -11.05 -27.58 1.66
N PRO A 73 -9.79 -27.14 1.57
CA PRO A 73 -9.32 -26.26 0.50
C PRO A 73 -9.46 -26.89 -0.89
N ASN A 74 -10.00 -26.11 -1.81
CA ASN A 74 -10.14 -26.44 -3.21
C ASN A 74 -9.87 -25.19 -4.07
N PRO A 75 -8.71 -25.06 -4.74
CA PRO A 75 -8.38 -23.87 -5.51
C PRO A 75 -9.25 -23.77 -6.78
N LEU A 76 -9.81 -22.58 -7.05
CA LEU A 76 -10.65 -22.33 -8.23
C LEU A 76 -9.85 -22.41 -9.55
N ASN A 77 -8.60 -21.93 -9.55
CA ASN A 77 -7.72 -22.03 -10.71
C ASN A 77 -6.28 -22.38 -10.27
N PRO A 78 -5.87 -23.65 -10.44
CA PRO A 78 -4.62 -24.17 -9.87
C PRO A 78 -3.37 -23.76 -10.65
N THR A 79 -3.47 -23.00 -11.74
CA THR A 79 -2.32 -22.73 -12.63
C THR A 79 -1.38 -21.61 -12.15
N LYS A 80 -1.80 -20.78 -11.19
CA LYS A 80 -1.02 -19.64 -10.66
C LYS A 80 -0.68 -19.83 -9.19
N THR A 81 0.30 -20.69 -8.89
CA THR A 81 0.75 -20.99 -7.52
C THR A 81 1.98 -20.21 -7.06
N ILE A 82 2.58 -19.41 -7.95
CA ILE A 82 3.73 -18.55 -7.64
C ILE A 82 3.43 -17.17 -8.22
N ALA A 83 3.66 -16.14 -7.40
CA ALA A 83 3.65 -14.75 -7.80
C ALA A 83 5.07 -14.21 -7.75
N ASP A 84 5.72 -14.15 -8.92
CA ASP A 84 7.02 -13.54 -9.07
C ASP A 84 6.90 -12.02 -9.18
N SER A 85 7.80 -11.33 -8.49
CA SER A 85 7.91 -9.87 -8.52
C SER A 85 9.39 -9.47 -8.55
N ILE A 86 9.65 -8.19 -8.81
CA ILE A 86 11.02 -7.64 -8.78
C ILE A 86 11.68 -7.71 -7.40
N VAL A 87 10.89 -7.86 -6.32
CA VAL A 87 11.37 -7.96 -4.93
C VAL A 87 11.39 -9.40 -4.40
N GLY A 88 11.16 -10.38 -5.27
CA GLY A 88 11.14 -11.80 -4.92
C GLY A 88 9.87 -12.52 -5.33
N SER A 89 9.71 -13.74 -4.83
CA SER A 89 8.58 -14.61 -5.16
C SER A 89 7.75 -14.92 -3.92
N ALA A 90 6.43 -14.82 -4.07
CA ALA A 90 5.46 -15.35 -3.12
C ALA A 90 4.89 -16.66 -3.66
N SER A 91 4.61 -17.62 -2.78
CA SER A 91 4.14 -18.95 -3.14
C SER A 91 2.82 -19.26 -2.45
N TYR A 92 1.94 -19.90 -3.21
CA TYR A 92 0.64 -20.35 -2.77
C TYR A 92 0.76 -21.57 -1.86
N LEU A 93 0.24 -21.43 -0.64
CA LEU A 93 0.00 -22.56 0.25
C LEU A 93 -1.43 -23.08 0.04
N TYR A 94 -1.59 -24.40 0.15
CA TYR A 94 -2.88 -25.03 -0.17
C TYR A 94 -4.03 -24.59 0.71
N TYR A 95 -3.75 -24.25 1.98
CA TYR A 95 -4.77 -23.75 2.89
C TYR A 95 -5.29 -22.36 2.49
N GLU A 96 -4.69 -21.69 1.50
CA GLU A 96 -5.23 -20.47 0.89
C GLU A 96 -6.32 -20.78 -0.17
N GLY A 97 -6.77 -22.04 -0.29
CA GLY A 97 -7.84 -22.46 -1.19
C GLY A 97 -9.22 -22.16 -0.64
N HIS A 98 -10.19 -21.94 -1.52
CA HIS A 98 -11.59 -21.76 -1.11
C HIS A 98 -12.16 -23.05 -0.54
N GLY A 99 -13.04 -22.95 0.46
CA GLY A 99 -13.68 -24.08 1.10
C GLY A 99 -14.60 -24.83 0.14
N MET A 100 -14.44 -26.15 0.07
CA MET A 100 -15.30 -27.08 -0.64
C MET A 100 -15.87 -28.09 0.36
N LEU A 101 -17.19 -28.08 0.47
CA LEU A 101 -17.92 -29.02 1.30
C LEU A 101 -18.15 -30.31 0.51
N HIS A 102 -17.93 -31.45 1.15
CA HIS A 102 -18.28 -32.78 0.67
C HIS A 102 -19.22 -33.42 1.67
N ALA A 103 -20.46 -33.74 1.26
CA ALA A 103 -21.51 -34.24 2.13
C ALA A 103 -22.07 -35.58 1.64
N VAL A 104 -22.18 -36.56 2.55
CA VAL A 104 -22.92 -37.80 2.33
C VAL A 104 -24.13 -37.83 3.27
N TYR A 105 -25.31 -37.92 2.69
CA TYR A 105 -26.60 -37.92 3.36
C TYR A 105 -27.07 -39.36 3.56
N PHE A 106 -27.38 -39.74 4.80
CA PHE A 106 -27.91 -41.04 5.18
C PHE A 106 -29.37 -40.88 5.64
N ASN A 107 -30.33 -41.34 4.84
CA ASN A 107 -31.76 -41.29 5.18
C ASN A 107 -32.37 -42.69 5.14
N LYS A 108 -33.20 -43.04 6.12
CA LYS A 108 -33.93 -44.30 6.17
C LYS A 108 -35.20 -44.18 5.32
N ILE A 109 -35.41 -45.10 4.39
CA ILE A 109 -36.67 -45.18 3.61
C ILE A 109 -37.69 -46.05 4.36
N SER A 110 -37.21 -47.17 4.91
CA SER A 110 -37.96 -48.12 5.74
C SER A 110 -36.98 -48.91 6.61
N LEU A 111 -37.49 -49.80 7.47
CA LEU A 111 -36.64 -50.74 8.21
C LEU A 111 -35.74 -51.53 7.24
N GLY A 112 -34.43 -51.38 7.38
CA GLY A 112 -33.40 -52.04 6.57
C GLY A 112 -33.02 -51.36 5.26
N GLU A 113 -33.72 -50.30 4.83
CA GLU A 113 -33.47 -49.67 3.52
C GLU A 113 -32.98 -48.22 3.65
N TRP A 114 -31.83 -47.93 3.03
CA TRP A 114 -31.16 -46.63 3.07
C TRP A 114 -31.21 -45.91 1.72
N LYS A 115 -31.53 -44.61 1.76
CA LYS A 115 -31.30 -43.65 0.67
C LYS A 115 -30.05 -42.84 0.97
N ILE A 116 -28.94 -43.23 0.34
CA ILE A 116 -27.66 -42.54 0.51
C ILE A 116 -27.40 -41.65 -0.69
N SER A 117 -27.06 -40.38 -0.46
CA SER A 117 -26.74 -39.46 -1.55
C SER A 117 -25.52 -38.60 -1.24
N TYR A 118 -24.84 -38.12 -2.28
CA TYR A 118 -23.64 -37.29 -2.15
C TYR A 118 -23.82 -35.94 -2.85
N LYS A 119 -23.30 -34.88 -2.24
CA LYS A 119 -23.21 -33.54 -2.82
C LYS A 119 -21.87 -32.89 -2.45
N ASN A 120 -21.32 -32.08 -3.35
CA ASN A 120 -20.27 -31.12 -3.00
C ASN A 120 -20.62 -29.71 -3.45
N LYS A 121 -20.10 -28.71 -2.73
CA LYS A 121 -20.36 -27.30 -3.04
C LYS A 121 -19.28 -26.39 -2.44
N TYR A 122 -18.88 -25.35 -3.18
CA TYR A 122 -18.03 -24.31 -2.62
C TYR A 122 -18.78 -23.49 -1.57
N VAL A 123 -18.08 -23.07 -0.53
CA VAL A 123 -18.56 -22.03 0.38
C VAL A 123 -18.54 -20.70 -0.37
N ASP A 124 -19.71 -20.06 -0.48
CA ASP A 124 -19.91 -18.87 -1.31
C ASP A 124 -19.44 -17.59 -0.59
N SER A 125 -18.15 -17.54 -0.23
CA SER A 125 -17.54 -16.40 0.48
C SER A 125 -17.41 -15.16 -0.42
N ASP A 126 -17.28 -13.97 0.17
CA ASP A 126 -17.12 -12.72 -0.60
C ASP A 126 -15.96 -12.81 -1.60
N THR A 127 -14.81 -13.34 -1.14
CA THR A 127 -13.61 -13.45 -1.98
C THR A 127 -13.74 -14.53 -3.05
N PHE A 128 -14.54 -15.57 -2.81
CA PHE A 128 -14.85 -16.59 -3.80
C PHE A 128 -15.76 -16.03 -4.90
N GLN A 129 -16.81 -15.29 -4.54
CA GLN A 129 -17.69 -14.61 -5.51
C GLN A 129 -16.88 -13.68 -6.42
N LEU A 130 -15.98 -12.88 -5.85
CA LEU A 130 -15.09 -11.98 -6.59
C LEU A 130 -14.19 -12.69 -7.60
N GLU A 131 -13.58 -13.82 -7.22
CA GLU A 131 -12.73 -14.60 -8.13
C GLU A 131 -13.55 -15.33 -9.20
N ARG A 132 -14.74 -15.83 -8.84
CA ARG A 132 -15.67 -16.51 -9.75
C ARG A 132 -16.18 -15.55 -10.84
N GLU A 133 -16.58 -14.33 -10.49
CA GLU A 133 -17.06 -13.32 -11.46
C GLU A 133 -16.00 -12.93 -12.49
N LYS A 134 -14.74 -12.83 -12.07
CA LYS A 134 -13.62 -12.41 -12.93
C LYS A 134 -12.99 -13.55 -13.73
N ASN A 135 -13.36 -14.80 -13.44
CA ASN A 135 -12.82 -16.01 -14.05
C ASN A 135 -11.27 -16.08 -14.06
N GLU A 136 -10.62 -15.47 -13.06
CA GLU A 136 -9.16 -15.44 -12.90
C GLU A 136 -8.77 -15.54 -11.42
N VAL A 137 -7.56 -16.03 -11.11
CA VAL A 137 -6.98 -15.88 -9.76
C VAL A 137 -6.66 -14.42 -9.55
N THR A 138 -7.36 -13.76 -8.64
CA THR A 138 -7.21 -12.31 -8.44
C THR A 138 -6.35 -11.97 -7.24
N PHE A 139 -6.40 -12.77 -6.17
CA PHE A 139 -5.58 -12.56 -4.98
C PHE A 139 -4.21 -13.22 -5.15
N LEU A 140 -3.16 -12.43 -4.92
CA LEU A 140 -1.78 -12.90 -4.90
C LEU A 140 -1.53 -13.71 -3.62
N PRO A 141 -0.76 -14.81 -3.69
CA PRO A 141 -0.32 -15.54 -2.50
C PRO A 141 0.45 -14.65 -1.54
N SER A 142 0.17 -14.74 -0.24
CA SER A 142 0.83 -13.90 0.77
C SER A 142 1.32 -14.68 1.99
N ALA A 143 1.02 -15.98 2.06
CA ALA A 143 1.31 -16.79 3.24
C ALA A 143 2.74 -17.38 3.28
N ASP A 144 3.35 -17.71 2.13
CA ASP A 144 4.72 -18.22 2.02
C ASP A 144 5.50 -17.50 0.92
N GLY A 145 6.82 -17.48 1.07
CA GLY A 145 7.73 -16.85 0.13
C GLY A 145 8.66 -15.83 0.79
N GLN A 146 9.30 -15.02 -0.05
CA GLN A 146 10.26 -14.03 0.42
C GLN A 146 9.52 -12.87 1.11
N PRO A 147 9.98 -12.36 2.27
CA PRO A 147 9.24 -11.39 3.08
C PRO A 147 8.72 -10.17 2.30
N TYR A 148 9.56 -9.55 1.48
CA TYR A 148 9.15 -8.38 0.71
C TYR A 148 8.15 -8.72 -0.41
N ALA A 149 8.26 -9.89 -1.02
CA ALA A 149 7.29 -10.35 -2.02
C ALA A 149 5.92 -10.64 -1.38
N THR A 150 5.90 -11.28 -0.21
CA THR A 150 4.66 -11.52 0.56
C THR A 150 4.03 -10.22 1.04
N LEU A 151 4.84 -9.24 1.45
CA LEU A 151 4.36 -7.92 1.86
C LEU A 151 3.74 -7.16 0.67
N VAL A 152 4.39 -7.18 -0.49
CA VAL A 152 3.85 -6.57 -1.72
C VAL A 152 2.56 -7.26 -2.13
N ALA A 153 2.49 -8.58 -2.08
CA ALA A 153 1.25 -9.31 -2.36
C ALA A 153 0.10 -8.89 -1.43
N PHE A 154 0.38 -8.79 -0.12
CA PHE A 154 -0.59 -8.34 0.89
C PHE A 154 -1.12 -6.93 0.59
N VAL A 155 -0.23 -5.98 0.31
CA VAL A 155 -0.59 -4.59 -0.02
C VAL A 155 -1.38 -4.52 -1.32
N LEU A 156 -0.96 -5.25 -2.37
CA LEU A 156 -1.66 -5.26 -3.65
C LEU A 156 -3.05 -5.88 -3.54
N ASN A 157 -3.22 -6.94 -2.76
CA ASN A 157 -4.54 -7.51 -2.49
C ASN A 157 -5.45 -6.49 -1.79
N LEU A 158 -4.92 -5.83 -0.74
CA LEU A 158 -5.64 -4.79 0.00
C LEU A 158 -6.07 -3.63 -0.91
N LEU A 159 -5.17 -3.13 -1.74
CA LEU A 159 -5.44 -2.03 -2.67
C LEU A 159 -6.47 -2.40 -3.75
N ARG A 160 -6.44 -3.65 -4.24
CA ARG A 160 -7.31 -4.10 -5.34
C ARG A 160 -8.69 -4.53 -4.88
N PHE A 161 -8.81 -5.07 -3.66
CA PHE A 161 -10.02 -5.76 -3.20
C PHE A 161 -10.52 -5.29 -1.82
N GLY A 162 -9.79 -4.43 -1.12
CA GLY A 162 -10.11 -4.05 0.26
C GLY A 162 -9.86 -5.18 1.28
N LYS A 163 -9.33 -6.33 0.85
CA LYS A 163 -8.97 -7.47 1.70
C LYS A 163 -7.56 -7.93 1.33
N ALA A 164 -6.72 -8.19 2.33
CA ALA A 164 -5.33 -8.58 2.10
C ALA A 164 -5.14 -10.09 1.88
N VAL A 165 -6.01 -10.90 2.48
CA VAL A 165 -6.06 -12.36 2.36
C VAL A 165 -7.46 -12.81 1.95
N LYS A 166 -7.59 -14.04 1.46
CA LYS A 166 -8.89 -14.62 1.06
C LYS A 166 -9.72 -15.03 2.27
N ASP A 167 -11.05 -14.96 2.16
CA ASP A 167 -11.96 -15.58 3.12
C ASP A 167 -12.12 -17.06 2.75
N SER A 168 -11.22 -17.91 3.24
CA SER A 168 -11.10 -19.28 2.77
C SER A 168 -12.28 -20.16 3.18
N ALA A 169 -12.75 -20.03 4.43
CA ALA A 169 -13.83 -20.84 5.02
C ALA A 169 -13.67 -22.35 4.75
N ASN A 170 -12.44 -22.85 4.84
CA ASN A 170 -12.02 -24.15 4.31
C ASN A 170 -11.52 -25.14 5.37
N THR A 171 -11.42 -24.73 6.63
CA THR A 171 -10.73 -25.51 7.66
C THR A 171 -11.68 -26.48 8.35
N ASN A 172 -12.82 -26.04 8.89
CA ASN A 172 -13.75 -26.90 9.61
C ASN A 172 -15.21 -26.69 9.17
N ILE A 173 -16.07 -27.65 9.50
CA ILE A 173 -17.52 -27.58 9.52
C ILE A 173 -18.01 -28.01 10.93
N PHE A 174 -18.80 -27.17 11.60
CA PHE A 174 -19.32 -27.50 12.94
C PHE A 174 -20.80 -27.19 13.08
N GLU A 175 -21.46 -27.85 14.03
CA GLU A 175 -22.85 -27.60 14.42
C GLU A 175 -22.90 -26.83 15.75
N HIS A 176 -23.77 -25.81 15.80
CA HIS A 176 -24.17 -25.18 17.04
C HIS A 176 -25.61 -24.68 16.96
N ALA A 177 -26.41 -24.94 18.00
CA ALA A 177 -27.81 -24.52 18.09
C ALA A 177 -28.70 -24.94 16.90
N GLY A 178 -28.45 -26.12 16.33
CA GLY A 178 -29.13 -26.67 15.15
C GLY A 178 -28.72 -26.02 13.83
N ARG A 179 -27.66 -25.21 13.82
CA ARG A 179 -27.14 -24.51 12.64
C ARG A 179 -25.74 -25.02 12.34
N VAL A 180 -25.38 -25.04 11.06
CA VAL A 180 -24.11 -25.61 10.59
C VAL A 180 -23.26 -24.51 9.97
N PHE A 181 -21.97 -24.49 10.29
CA PHE A 181 -21.08 -23.39 9.92
C PHE A 181 -19.76 -23.90 9.33
N ALA A 182 -19.35 -23.35 8.19
CA ALA A 182 -18.03 -23.53 7.60
C ALA A 182 -17.09 -22.41 8.06
N VAL A 183 -15.87 -22.74 8.48
CA VAL A 183 -14.97 -21.79 9.15
C VAL A 183 -13.50 -21.98 8.77
N SER A 184 -12.72 -20.90 8.87
CA SER A 184 -11.25 -20.86 8.84
C SER A 184 -10.74 -19.76 9.77
N GLU A 185 -9.52 -19.87 10.31
CA GLU A 185 -9.01 -19.00 11.39
C GLU A 185 -8.88 -17.52 11.02
N ASN A 186 -9.04 -17.17 9.74
CA ASN A 186 -8.77 -15.84 9.20
C ASN A 186 -10.03 -15.00 8.90
N HIS A 187 -11.24 -15.52 9.14
CA HIS A 187 -12.48 -14.78 8.90
C HIS A 187 -13.64 -15.22 9.82
N LEU A 188 -14.80 -14.60 9.65
CA LEU A 188 -16.06 -15.05 10.25
C LEU A 188 -16.52 -16.40 9.64
N PRO A 189 -17.21 -17.25 10.41
CA PRO A 189 -17.77 -18.49 9.91
C PRO A 189 -18.99 -18.20 9.02
N TYR A 190 -19.20 -19.04 8.02
CA TYR A 190 -20.33 -18.95 7.10
C TYR A 190 -21.36 -20.01 7.44
N GLU A 191 -22.62 -19.61 7.66
CA GLU A 191 -23.71 -20.53 7.88
C GLU A 191 -24.07 -21.28 6.59
N ILE A 192 -24.28 -22.59 6.71
CA ILE A 192 -24.54 -23.52 5.61
C ILE A 192 -25.92 -24.15 5.81
N ASN A 193 -26.75 -24.10 4.77
CA ASN A 193 -27.97 -24.88 4.72
C ASN A 193 -27.61 -26.35 4.51
N ILE A 194 -27.85 -27.18 5.53
CA ILE A 194 -27.42 -28.58 5.53
C ILE A 194 -28.04 -29.40 4.38
N ASN A 195 -29.26 -29.07 3.95
CA ASN A 195 -30.03 -29.87 3.00
C ASN A 195 -29.54 -29.72 1.56
N ASN A 196 -28.89 -28.60 1.23
CA ASN A 196 -28.46 -28.30 -0.13
C ASN A 196 -27.05 -27.70 -0.25
N LEU A 197 -26.36 -27.51 0.88
CA LEU A 197 -25.03 -26.89 1.01
C LEU A 197 -24.95 -25.43 0.57
N ASN A 198 -26.08 -24.73 0.43
CA ASN A 198 -26.06 -23.30 0.12
C ASN A 198 -25.52 -22.50 1.30
N THR A 199 -24.61 -21.57 1.01
CA THR A 199 -24.15 -20.58 1.99
C THR A 199 -25.26 -19.54 2.24
N LEU A 200 -25.61 -19.34 3.51
CA LEU A 200 -26.64 -18.39 3.94
C LEU A 200 -26.06 -17.01 4.27
N GLY A 201 -24.81 -16.96 4.74
CA GLY A 201 -24.09 -15.72 5.03
C GLY A 201 -23.14 -15.84 6.23
N PRO A 202 -22.34 -14.80 6.52
CA PRO A 202 -21.44 -14.80 7.66
C PRO A 202 -22.19 -14.71 9.00
N TYR A 203 -21.67 -15.37 10.02
CA TYR A 203 -22.23 -15.39 11.38
C TYR A 203 -21.36 -14.58 12.33
N ASN A 204 -21.89 -13.44 12.79
CA ASN A 204 -21.21 -12.47 13.66
C ASN A 204 -21.96 -12.20 14.98
N ILE A 205 -22.87 -13.11 15.36
CA ILE A 205 -23.70 -13.03 16.58
C ILE A 205 -24.40 -11.65 16.68
N ASN A 206 -25.17 -11.29 15.65
CA ASN A 206 -25.90 -10.03 15.56
C ASN A 206 -25.00 -8.77 15.71
N GLY A 207 -23.74 -8.87 15.25
CA GLY A 207 -22.75 -7.80 15.33
C GLY A 207 -21.95 -7.74 16.65
N ALA A 208 -22.19 -8.65 17.59
CA ALA A 208 -21.44 -8.70 18.85
C ALA A 208 -20.00 -9.21 18.69
N TRP A 209 -19.74 -9.99 17.63
CA TRP A 209 -18.42 -10.53 17.30
C TRP A 209 -17.88 -9.92 16.01
N ASP A 210 -16.65 -9.42 16.10
CA ASP A 210 -15.95 -8.66 15.06
C ASP A 210 -14.50 -9.16 14.87
N GLN A 211 -14.19 -10.34 15.40
CA GLN A 211 -12.87 -10.95 15.32
C GLN A 211 -12.90 -12.13 14.32
N PRO A 212 -11.75 -12.58 13.82
CA PRO A 212 -11.64 -13.90 13.18
C PRO A 212 -12.14 -15.00 14.12
N PHE A 213 -12.55 -16.13 13.57
CA PHE A 213 -13.22 -17.19 14.32
C PHE A 213 -12.38 -18.48 14.27
N THR A 214 -12.12 -19.07 15.42
CA THR A 214 -11.37 -20.34 15.54
C THR A 214 -12.01 -21.43 14.69
N SER A 215 -11.20 -22.24 14.03
CA SER A 215 -11.72 -23.41 13.32
C SER A 215 -12.15 -24.53 14.25
N HIS A 216 -11.75 -24.51 15.53
CA HIS A 216 -12.10 -25.55 16.50
C HIS A 216 -12.87 -24.98 17.70
N PRO A 217 -14.09 -24.44 17.49
CA PRO A 217 -14.91 -24.03 18.61
C PRO A 217 -15.32 -25.27 19.42
N LYS A 218 -15.43 -25.13 20.75
CA LYS A 218 -15.80 -26.26 21.62
C LYS A 218 -17.08 -25.96 22.38
N LYS A 219 -17.99 -26.93 22.40
CA LYS A 219 -19.25 -26.86 23.14
C LYS A 219 -19.03 -27.39 24.55
N ILE A 220 -19.43 -26.62 25.56
CA ILE A 220 -19.44 -27.07 26.96
C ILE A 220 -20.62 -28.00 27.14
N GLN A 221 -20.37 -29.25 27.49
CA GLN A 221 -21.41 -30.29 27.50
C GLN A 221 -22.55 -30.01 28.50
N GLU A 222 -22.24 -29.41 29.66
CA GLU A 222 -23.22 -29.15 30.72
C GLU A 222 -24.17 -27.98 30.38
N THR A 223 -23.65 -26.91 29.78
CA THR A 223 -24.43 -25.68 29.50
C THR A 223 -24.91 -25.58 28.05
N GLY A 224 -24.26 -26.30 27.14
CA GLY A 224 -24.45 -26.18 25.69
C GLY A 224 -23.85 -24.91 25.10
N GLU A 225 -23.12 -24.10 25.87
CA GLU A 225 -22.48 -22.87 25.40
C GLU A 225 -21.29 -23.19 24.49
N LEU A 226 -21.04 -22.33 23.48
CA LEU A 226 -19.93 -22.51 22.54
C LEU A 226 -18.79 -21.55 22.87
N VAL A 227 -17.62 -22.09 23.17
CA VAL A 227 -16.40 -21.31 23.39
C VAL A 227 -15.66 -21.13 22.07
N ILE A 228 -15.28 -19.88 21.81
CA ILE A 228 -14.66 -19.44 20.57
C ILE A 228 -13.42 -18.59 20.87
N MET A 229 -12.58 -18.41 19.87
CA MET A 229 -11.37 -17.59 19.92
C MET A 229 -11.21 -16.85 18.59
N GLY A 230 -10.63 -15.66 18.63
CA GLY A 230 -10.15 -14.94 17.46
C GLY A 230 -8.71 -14.47 17.63
N THR A 231 -7.88 -14.71 16.62
CA THR A 231 -6.47 -14.27 16.58
C THR A 231 -6.28 -13.21 15.50
N ASN A 232 -5.62 -12.11 15.83
CA ASN A 232 -5.46 -10.96 14.94
C ASN A 232 -4.00 -10.50 14.81
N ILE A 233 -3.68 -9.92 13.65
CA ILE A 233 -2.39 -9.27 13.38
C ILE A 233 -2.22 -8.03 14.28
N GLU A 234 -3.33 -7.39 14.65
CA GLU A 234 -3.38 -6.15 15.42
C GLU A 234 -3.97 -6.38 16.80
N LYS A 235 -3.78 -5.42 17.70
CA LYS A 235 -4.39 -5.48 19.03
C LYS A 235 -5.91 -5.27 18.92
N PRO A 236 -6.73 -6.06 19.63
CA PRO A 236 -6.34 -7.17 20.51
C PRO A 236 -5.90 -8.41 19.71
N HIS A 237 -4.71 -8.93 20.00
CA HIS A 237 -4.12 -10.04 19.24
C HIS A 237 -4.84 -11.37 19.47
N TYR A 238 -5.46 -11.53 20.63
CA TYR A 238 -6.17 -12.74 21.01
C TYR A 238 -7.40 -12.39 21.83
N VAL A 239 -8.58 -12.77 21.33
CA VAL A 239 -9.86 -12.56 21.99
C VAL A 239 -10.56 -13.89 22.19
N LEU A 240 -11.05 -14.15 23.41
CA LEU A 240 -11.91 -15.29 23.71
C LEU A 240 -13.37 -14.84 23.78
N GLY A 241 -14.27 -15.69 23.29
CA GLY A 241 -15.71 -15.48 23.38
C GLY A 241 -16.46 -16.71 23.88
N VAL A 242 -17.64 -16.49 24.47
CA VAL A 242 -18.58 -17.55 24.85
C VAL A 242 -19.96 -17.20 24.29
N ILE A 243 -20.52 -18.08 23.48
CA ILE A 243 -21.84 -17.92 22.84
C ILE A 243 -22.87 -18.76 23.60
N SER A 244 -24.08 -18.23 23.74
CA SER A 244 -25.21 -18.95 24.33
C SER A 244 -25.55 -20.23 23.58
N SER A 245 -26.18 -21.18 24.28
CA SER A 245 -26.56 -22.49 23.72
C SER A 245 -27.59 -22.43 22.59
N ASP A 246 -28.34 -21.32 22.48
CA ASP A 246 -29.22 -21.04 21.35
C ASP A 246 -28.53 -20.34 20.16
N GLY A 247 -27.25 -19.96 20.30
CA GLY A 247 -26.49 -19.29 19.25
C GLY A 247 -26.92 -17.84 18.97
N GLU A 248 -27.69 -17.19 19.86
CA GLU A 248 -28.24 -15.86 19.60
C GLU A 248 -27.47 -14.72 20.30
N LYS A 249 -26.70 -15.03 21.35
CA LYS A 249 -26.02 -14.02 22.19
C LYS A 249 -24.56 -14.36 22.47
N LEU A 250 -23.72 -13.32 22.45
CA LEU A 250 -22.37 -13.39 22.97
C LEU A 250 -22.43 -13.11 24.47
N LEU A 251 -22.24 -14.14 25.28
CA LEU A 251 -22.30 -14.09 26.74
C LEU A 251 -21.02 -13.51 27.35
N HIS A 252 -19.89 -13.73 26.68
CA HIS A 252 -18.59 -13.26 27.13
C HIS A 252 -17.71 -12.86 25.95
N LYS A 253 -16.89 -11.82 26.12
CA LYS A 253 -15.88 -11.40 25.16
C LYS A 253 -14.71 -10.76 25.92
N VAL A 254 -13.51 -11.28 25.76
CA VAL A 254 -12.36 -10.80 26.52
C VAL A 254 -11.06 -10.84 25.71
N ASP A 255 -10.33 -9.73 25.73
CA ASP A 255 -8.96 -9.63 25.23
C ASP A 255 -8.01 -10.26 26.25
N LEU A 256 -7.23 -11.26 25.80
CA LEU A 256 -6.29 -11.99 26.66
C LEU A 256 -4.91 -11.32 26.80
N LYS A 257 -4.73 -10.12 26.23
CA LYS A 257 -3.55 -9.27 26.43
C LYS A 257 -2.23 -9.90 25.98
N PHE A 258 -2.26 -10.66 24.89
CA PHE A 258 -1.04 -11.10 24.22
C PHE A 258 -0.28 -9.90 23.64
N ASP A 259 1.05 -9.92 23.75
CA ASP A 259 1.91 -8.82 23.27
C ASP A 259 2.14 -8.84 21.75
N GLU A 260 1.93 -9.99 21.12
CA GLU A 260 2.13 -10.21 19.69
C GLU A 260 1.11 -11.19 19.13
N GLY A 261 0.92 -11.20 17.80
CA GLY A 261 0.09 -12.17 17.10
C GLY A 261 0.66 -13.59 17.23
N LYS A 262 -0.17 -14.52 17.73
CA LYS A 262 0.15 -15.94 17.89
C LYS A 262 -0.82 -16.78 17.08
N PHE A 263 -0.29 -17.68 16.25
CA PHE A 263 -1.14 -18.61 15.51
C PHE A 263 -1.47 -19.77 16.43
N ILE A 264 -2.66 -19.72 17.04
CA ILE A 264 -3.18 -20.74 17.95
C ILE A 264 -4.35 -21.39 17.24
N HIS A 265 -4.22 -22.68 16.93
CA HIS A 265 -5.14 -23.41 16.05
C HIS A 265 -6.38 -23.96 16.78
N ASP A 266 -6.19 -24.51 17.97
CA ASP A 266 -7.24 -25.20 18.74
C ASP A 266 -7.31 -24.67 20.18
N ILE A 267 -8.48 -24.81 20.80
CA ILE A 267 -8.79 -24.40 22.16
C ILE A 267 -9.40 -25.58 22.92
N GLY A 268 -9.03 -25.76 24.18
CA GLY A 268 -9.66 -26.75 25.04
C GLY A 268 -10.73 -26.14 25.93
N VAL A 269 -11.69 -26.96 26.36
CA VAL A 269 -12.68 -26.57 27.37
C VAL A 269 -12.85 -27.68 28.38
N THR A 270 -13.24 -27.33 29.59
CA THR A 270 -13.82 -28.21 30.61
C THR A 270 -15.17 -27.62 31.04
N ASN A 271 -15.88 -28.22 31.99
CA ASN A 271 -17.09 -27.60 32.53
C ASN A 271 -16.84 -26.25 33.23
N LYS A 272 -15.61 -26.04 33.75
CA LYS A 272 -15.26 -24.83 34.52
C LYS A 272 -14.22 -23.93 33.87
N TYR A 273 -13.43 -24.44 32.93
CA TYR A 273 -12.25 -23.75 32.42
C TYR A 273 -12.16 -23.75 30.89
N ASN A 274 -11.67 -22.64 30.35
CA ASN A 274 -11.10 -22.53 29.01
C ASN A 274 -9.60 -22.83 29.09
N ILE A 275 -9.11 -23.63 28.14
CA ILE A 275 -7.70 -24.05 28.06
C ILE A 275 -7.05 -23.39 26.84
N ILE A 276 -6.10 -22.50 27.11
CA ILE A 276 -5.44 -21.66 26.12
C ILE A 276 -4.05 -22.22 25.83
N MET A 277 -3.81 -22.60 24.58
CA MET A 277 -2.51 -23.09 24.13
C MET A 277 -1.64 -21.91 23.71
N ASP A 278 -0.47 -21.69 24.32
CA ASP A 278 0.47 -20.63 23.92
C ASP A 278 1.83 -21.25 23.56
N TYR A 279 2.04 -21.46 22.28
CA TYR A 279 3.28 -21.98 21.70
C TYR A 279 3.93 -20.92 20.77
N PRO A 280 5.24 -21.02 20.48
CA PRO A 280 6.00 -19.91 19.88
C PRO A 280 5.82 -19.77 18.36
N LEU A 281 4.60 -19.96 17.85
CA LEU A 281 4.24 -19.74 16.45
C LEU A 281 3.72 -18.31 16.25
N LYS A 282 4.62 -17.41 15.85
CA LYS A 282 4.37 -15.97 15.78
C LYS A 282 3.93 -15.58 14.38
N PHE A 283 2.98 -14.65 14.25
CA PHE A 283 2.67 -14.05 12.96
C PHE A 283 2.43 -12.55 13.03
N GLY A 284 2.71 -11.84 11.92
CA GLY A 284 2.34 -10.44 11.80
C GLY A 284 3.12 -9.66 10.76
N ILE A 285 2.50 -8.58 10.27
CA ILE A 285 3.02 -7.81 9.14
C ILE A 285 4.28 -7.01 9.47
N LEU A 286 4.41 -6.54 10.72
CA LEU A 286 5.60 -5.83 11.20
C LEU A 286 6.85 -6.72 11.12
N ARG A 287 6.69 -8.04 11.29
CA ARG A 287 7.78 -9.01 11.14
C ARG A 287 8.21 -9.12 9.69
N THR A 288 7.24 -9.22 8.78
CA THR A 288 7.45 -9.24 7.34
C THR A 288 8.19 -8.01 6.85
N PHE A 289 7.82 -6.85 7.39
CA PHE A 289 8.53 -5.61 7.14
C PHE A 289 9.99 -5.64 7.60
N LEU A 290 10.28 -6.20 8.77
CA LEU A 290 11.65 -6.38 9.29
C LEU A 290 12.44 -7.50 8.58
N GLY A 291 11.99 -7.96 7.41
CA GLY A 291 12.63 -8.99 6.61
C GLY A 291 12.52 -10.41 7.20
N LYS A 292 11.56 -10.64 8.12
CA LYS A 292 11.26 -11.98 8.68
C LYS A 292 10.04 -12.61 7.98
N PRO A 293 9.85 -13.94 8.04
CA PRO A 293 8.64 -14.56 7.52
C PRO A 293 7.35 -14.02 8.18
N PHE A 294 6.23 -14.03 7.45
CA PHE A 294 4.91 -13.62 7.97
C PHE A 294 4.45 -14.49 9.14
N ILE A 295 4.62 -15.81 9.03
CA ILE A 295 4.46 -16.79 10.12
C ILE A 295 5.83 -17.42 10.37
N GLU A 296 6.24 -17.50 11.63
CA GLU A 296 7.52 -18.10 12.03
C GLU A 296 7.36 -18.91 13.32
N ASN A 297 7.86 -20.14 13.31
CA ASN A 297 8.05 -20.92 14.52
C ASN A 297 9.36 -20.54 15.20
N ASP A 298 9.27 -19.88 16.36
CA ASP A 298 10.41 -19.48 17.19
C ASP A 298 10.81 -20.62 18.13
N MET A 299 11.69 -21.51 17.63
CA MET A 299 12.13 -22.70 18.37
C MET A 299 12.84 -22.41 19.71
N ASP A 300 13.28 -21.18 19.93
CA ASP A 300 13.92 -20.77 21.20
C ASP A 300 12.89 -20.19 22.20
N GLY A 301 11.64 -20.02 21.77
CA GLY A 301 10.54 -19.54 22.59
C GLY A 301 10.08 -20.56 23.64
N LYS A 302 9.33 -20.08 24.63
CA LYS A 302 8.69 -20.92 25.65
C LYS A 302 7.28 -21.29 25.22
N SER A 303 6.88 -22.51 25.52
CA SER A 303 5.48 -22.96 25.42
C SER A 303 4.85 -22.98 26.81
N ARG A 304 3.57 -22.63 26.90
CA ARG A 304 2.79 -22.67 28.15
C ARG A 304 1.33 -22.97 27.86
N ILE A 305 0.64 -23.53 28.85
CA ILE A 305 -0.81 -23.79 28.79
C ILE A 305 -1.49 -22.94 29.86
N GLY A 306 -2.51 -22.18 29.46
CA GLY A 306 -3.30 -21.33 30.33
C GLY A 306 -4.60 -22.00 30.74
N VAL A 307 -4.89 -22.04 32.04
CA VAL A 307 -6.19 -22.46 32.57
C VAL A 307 -6.94 -21.22 33.04
N MET A 308 -8.05 -20.90 32.39
CA MET A 308 -8.87 -19.71 32.68
C MET A 308 -10.29 -20.12 33.05
N PRO A 309 -10.92 -19.58 34.10
CA PRO A 309 -12.36 -19.80 34.33
C PRO A 309 -13.20 -19.45 33.08
N CYS A 310 -14.32 -20.15 32.84
CA CYS A 310 -15.14 -19.99 31.63
C CYS A 310 -15.46 -18.52 31.27
N PHE A 311 -15.82 -17.71 32.28
CA PHE A 311 -16.13 -16.28 32.16
C PHE A 311 -15.02 -15.37 32.71
N GLY A 312 -13.79 -15.90 32.80
CA GLY A 312 -12.62 -15.19 33.32
C GLY A 312 -12.06 -14.15 32.35
N ASN A 313 -11.01 -13.46 32.77
CA ASN A 313 -10.25 -12.49 31.97
C ASN A 313 -8.75 -12.80 31.99
N ALA A 314 -7.94 -11.96 31.31
CA ALA A 314 -6.49 -12.13 31.22
C ALA A 314 -5.78 -12.30 32.59
N GLU A 315 -6.25 -11.59 33.63
CA GLU A 315 -5.67 -11.65 34.98
C GLU A 315 -6.04 -12.94 35.73
N SER A 316 -7.13 -13.59 35.32
CA SER A 316 -7.60 -14.85 35.92
C SER A 316 -6.93 -16.10 35.35
N ILE A 317 -6.10 -15.96 34.29
CA ILE A 317 -5.44 -17.10 33.67
C ILE A 317 -4.31 -17.60 34.56
N LYS A 318 -4.35 -18.88 34.92
CA LYS A 318 -3.22 -19.57 35.53
C LYS A 318 -2.36 -20.23 34.45
N TRP A 319 -1.15 -19.72 34.26
CA TRP A 319 -0.20 -20.24 33.27
C TRP A 319 0.67 -21.36 33.85
N PHE A 320 0.89 -22.40 33.04
CA PHE A 320 1.75 -23.54 33.33
C PHE A 320 2.82 -23.62 32.25
N ASP A 321 4.09 -23.59 32.65
CA ASP A 321 5.19 -23.88 31.73
C ASP A 321 5.15 -25.37 31.34
N VAL A 322 5.39 -25.65 30.06
CA VAL A 322 5.42 -27.00 29.47
C VAL A 322 6.61 -27.13 28.52
N GLU A 323 6.99 -28.35 28.16
CA GLU A 323 8.01 -28.57 27.14
C GLU A 323 7.68 -27.84 25.83
N ASN A 324 8.70 -27.25 25.18
CA ASN A 324 8.50 -26.52 23.94
C ASN A 324 7.95 -27.46 22.86
N HIS A 325 6.87 -27.03 22.19
CA HIS A 325 6.17 -27.82 21.21
C HIS A 325 5.22 -26.96 20.36
N CYS A 326 4.65 -27.56 19.32
CA CYS A 326 3.43 -27.08 18.69
C CYS A 326 2.37 -28.18 18.80
N SER A 327 1.12 -27.81 19.03
CA SER A 327 -0.01 -28.72 19.04
C SER A 327 -1.10 -28.11 18.18
N TYR A 328 -1.45 -28.81 17.10
CA TYR A 328 -2.55 -28.37 16.24
C TYR A 328 -3.88 -28.85 16.79
N HIS A 329 -4.00 -30.11 17.21
CA HIS A 329 -5.29 -30.67 17.62
C HIS A 329 -5.27 -31.32 19.00
N LEU A 330 -6.37 -31.13 19.73
CA LEU A 330 -6.61 -31.72 21.03
C LEU A 330 -7.62 -32.87 20.93
N PHE A 331 -7.40 -33.96 21.68
CA PHE A 331 -8.42 -34.99 21.90
C PHE A 331 -9.52 -34.46 22.81
N ASN A 332 -9.13 -34.00 23.99
CA ASN A 332 -10.06 -33.52 25.01
C ASN A 332 -9.32 -32.81 26.15
N CYS A 333 -10.06 -32.02 26.93
CA CYS A 333 -9.62 -31.49 28.21
C CYS A 333 -10.65 -31.84 29.28
N PHE A 334 -10.21 -32.16 30.50
CA PHE A 334 -11.13 -32.46 31.60
C PHE A 334 -10.50 -32.21 32.97
N GLU A 335 -11.37 -32.13 33.98
CA GLU A 335 -11.00 -31.94 35.37
C GLU A 335 -10.76 -33.29 36.06
N ASP A 336 -9.65 -33.43 36.81
CA ASP A 336 -9.34 -34.61 37.60
C ASP A 336 -8.85 -34.18 39.00
N GLY A 337 -9.79 -34.07 39.94
CA GLY A 337 -9.53 -33.57 41.29
C GLY A 337 -9.05 -32.11 41.29
N ASN A 338 -7.77 -31.89 41.62
CA ASN A 338 -7.13 -30.55 41.59
C ASN A 338 -6.33 -30.30 40.31
N GLU A 339 -6.42 -31.20 39.33
CA GLU A 339 -5.71 -31.10 38.06
C GLU A 339 -6.68 -30.80 36.91
N VAL A 340 -6.16 -30.12 35.91
CA VAL A 340 -6.76 -30.10 34.57
C VAL A 340 -5.88 -30.94 33.66
N VAL A 341 -6.49 -31.94 33.03
CA VAL A 341 -5.81 -32.84 32.09
C VAL A 341 -6.11 -32.36 30.67
N VAL A 342 -5.06 -32.15 29.88
CA VAL A 342 -5.12 -31.80 28.46
C VAL A 342 -4.50 -32.94 27.67
N ARG A 343 -5.24 -33.49 26.71
CA ARG A 343 -4.74 -34.54 25.81
C ARG A 343 -4.75 -34.03 24.38
N GLY A 344 -3.65 -34.17 23.67
CA GLY A 344 -3.53 -33.71 22.28
C GLY A 344 -2.38 -34.36 21.53
N CYS A 345 -2.29 -34.06 20.25
CA CYS A 345 -1.18 -34.51 19.41
C CYS A 345 -0.05 -33.48 19.42
N ARG A 346 1.08 -33.86 20.02
CA ARG A 346 2.26 -33.02 20.17
C ARG A 346 3.24 -33.23 19.03
N ILE A 347 3.68 -32.15 18.41
CA ILE A 347 4.86 -32.09 17.52
C ILE A 347 5.93 -31.17 18.13
N VAL A 348 7.20 -31.45 17.86
CA VAL A 348 8.32 -30.66 18.42
C VAL A 348 8.53 -29.36 17.63
N GLY A 349 8.36 -29.42 16.31
CA GLY A 349 8.44 -28.27 15.40
C GLY A 349 7.08 -27.80 14.90
N SER A 350 7.05 -27.12 13.76
CA SER A 350 5.82 -26.73 13.05
C SER A 350 5.92 -27.14 11.59
N VAL A 351 4.80 -27.57 11.02
CA VAL A 351 4.71 -27.88 9.57
C VAL A 351 4.93 -26.64 8.70
N ILE A 352 4.81 -25.43 9.29
CA ILE A 352 5.23 -24.17 8.70
C ILE A 352 6.72 -23.97 9.05
N PRO A 353 7.65 -24.20 8.10
CA PRO A 353 9.08 -24.19 8.40
C PRO A 353 9.55 -22.78 8.80
N SER A 354 10.45 -22.71 9.78
CA SER A 354 11.12 -21.45 10.11
C SER A 354 12.15 -21.06 9.04
N GLY A 355 12.48 -19.76 8.97
CA GLY A 355 13.51 -19.26 8.05
C GLY A 355 14.93 -19.82 8.31
N ARG A 356 15.14 -20.55 9.43
CA ARG A 356 16.40 -21.23 9.74
C ARG A 356 16.70 -22.38 8.77
N TYR A 357 15.66 -22.96 8.16
CA TYR A 357 15.82 -24.07 7.21
C TYR A 357 16.00 -23.53 5.78
N LYS A 358 17.22 -23.06 5.46
CA LYS A 358 17.65 -22.67 4.09
C LYS A 358 17.77 -23.85 3.11
N VAL A 359 17.37 -25.04 3.53
CA VAL A 359 17.53 -26.30 2.81
C VAL A 359 16.42 -26.43 1.77
N ASP A 360 16.66 -27.21 0.72
CA ASP A 360 15.62 -27.76 -0.14
C ASP A 360 14.49 -28.34 0.74
N LYS A 361 13.32 -27.66 0.78
CA LYS A 361 12.17 -28.05 1.63
C LYS A 361 11.79 -29.52 1.41
N SER A 362 12.01 -30.09 0.21
CA SER A 362 11.78 -31.51 -0.06
C SER A 362 12.69 -32.43 0.77
N LYS A 363 13.94 -32.05 0.98
CA LYS A 363 14.88 -32.80 1.83
C LYS A 363 14.55 -32.62 3.32
N TRP A 364 14.09 -31.44 3.70
CA TRP A 364 13.63 -31.16 5.07
C TRP A 364 12.43 -32.04 5.44
N TYR A 365 11.36 -32.05 4.62
CA TYR A 365 10.21 -32.94 4.84
C TYR A 365 10.60 -34.43 4.82
N GLY A 366 11.57 -34.80 3.96
CA GLY A 366 12.11 -36.15 3.87
C GLY A 366 12.65 -36.70 5.18
N ARG A 367 13.08 -35.81 6.10
CA ARG A 367 13.66 -36.14 7.41
C ARG A 367 12.70 -35.84 8.58
N ALA A 368 11.97 -34.73 8.49
CA ALA A 368 11.12 -34.24 9.58
C ALA A 368 9.93 -35.14 9.93
N PHE A 369 9.40 -35.89 8.98
CA PHE A 369 8.26 -36.80 9.17
C PHE A 369 8.64 -38.23 9.52
N LEU A 370 9.92 -38.60 9.40
CA LEU A 370 10.38 -39.95 9.71
C LEU A 370 10.54 -40.15 11.21
N GLN A 371 10.41 -41.40 11.65
CA GLN A 371 10.78 -41.76 13.01
C GLN A 371 12.27 -41.45 13.20
N PRO A 372 12.66 -40.68 14.23
CA PRO A 372 14.04 -40.29 14.42
C PRO A 372 14.89 -41.49 14.87
N ASP A 373 15.96 -41.79 14.14
CA ASP A 373 17.00 -42.74 14.55
C ASP A 373 18.09 -41.98 15.32
N ARG A 374 17.96 -41.95 16.65
CA ARG A 374 18.85 -41.19 17.53
C ARG A 374 20.27 -41.77 17.64
N ASP A 375 20.46 -43.02 17.25
CA ASP A 375 21.75 -43.71 17.32
C ASP A 375 22.55 -43.55 16.00
N SER A 376 21.93 -42.97 14.96
CA SER A 376 22.59 -42.67 13.69
C SER A 376 23.59 -41.51 13.81
N ASN A 377 24.77 -41.67 13.18
CA ASN A 377 25.76 -40.59 13.07
C ASN A 377 25.29 -39.39 12.21
N ASP A 378 24.21 -39.54 11.45
CA ASP A 378 23.59 -38.48 10.63
C ASP A 378 22.37 -37.84 11.32
N PHE A 379 22.08 -38.20 12.58
CA PHE A 379 20.97 -37.64 13.34
C PHE A 379 21.16 -36.15 13.62
N ASP A 380 20.19 -35.34 13.19
CA ASP A 380 20.11 -33.91 13.47
C ASP A 380 18.82 -33.63 14.29
N PRO A 381 18.92 -33.35 15.60
CA PRO A 381 17.76 -33.08 16.45
C PRO A 381 16.99 -31.81 16.05
N LEU A 382 17.54 -30.96 15.19
CA LEU A 382 16.86 -29.77 14.67
C LEU A 382 15.96 -30.06 13.47
N ILE A 383 16.07 -31.25 12.86
CA ILE A 383 15.36 -31.63 11.63
C ILE A 383 14.67 -32.99 11.77
N ASP A 384 15.33 -34.00 12.32
CA ASP A 384 14.83 -35.38 12.30
C ASP A 384 13.68 -35.58 13.28
N GLY A 385 12.55 -36.06 12.78
CA GLY A 385 11.37 -36.37 13.59
C GLY A 385 10.66 -35.17 14.22
N ILE A 386 11.00 -33.93 13.86
CA ILE A 386 10.39 -32.74 14.47
C ILE A 386 8.88 -32.59 14.14
N LEU A 387 8.40 -33.22 13.08
CA LEU A 387 6.98 -33.29 12.69
C LEU A 387 6.36 -34.67 13.00
N PHE A 388 7.05 -35.52 13.76
CA PHE A 388 6.56 -36.82 14.18
C PHE A 388 5.53 -36.67 15.32
N SER A 389 4.27 -36.44 14.94
CA SER A 389 3.15 -36.14 15.85
C SER A 389 2.75 -37.34 16.68
N ARG A 390 2.64 -37.18 18.00
CA ARG A 390 2.24 -38.27 18.92
C ARG A 390 1.29 -37.78 20.02
N PRO A 391 0.34 -38.61 20.45
CA PRO A 391 -0.49 -38.33 21.62
C PRO A 391 0.33 -38.05 22.87
N TYR A 392 -0.03 -36.98 23.54
CA TYR A 392 0.64 -36.44 24.70
C TYR A 392 -0.39 -35.99 25.73
N GLU A 393 -0.07 -36.17 27.00
CA GLU A 393 -0.92 -35.75 28.11
C GLU A 393 -0.19 -34.71 28.96
N TRP A 394 -0.85 -33.58 29.23
CA TRP A 394 -0.42 -32.57 30.20
C TRP A 394 -1.39 -32.57 31.38
N ARG A 395 -0.88 -32.78 32.59
CA ARG A 395 -1.65 -32.70 33.84
C ARG A 395 -1.22 -31.47 34.61
N LEU A 396 -2.12 -30.50 34.71
CA LEU A 396 -1.87 -29.15 35.22
C LEU A 396 -2.44 -29.01 36.62
N ASN A 397 -1.59 -28.99 37.65
CA ASN A 397 -2.06 -28.98 39.03
C ASN A 397 -2.41 -27.56 39.52
N LEU A 398 -3.70 -27.30 39.72
CA LEU A 398 -4.22 -25.99 40.09
C LEU A 398 -3.84 -25.56 41.51
N LYS A 399 -3.43 -26.49 42.39
CA LYS A 399 -3.07 -26.18 43.78
C LYS A 399 -1.61 -25.74 43.93
N ASN A 400 -0.67 -26.51 43.40
CA ASN A 400 0.77 -26.24 43.58
C ASN A 400 1.43 -25.59 42.34
N GLY A 401 0.74 -25.54 41.18
CA GLY A 401 1.28 -24.96 39.95
C GLY A 401 2.24 -25.86 39.17
N THR A 402 2.36 -27.14 39.51
CA THR A 402 3.25 -28.07 38.79
C THR A 402 2.57 -28.69 37.58
N THR A 403 3.36 -28.98 36.55
CA THR A 403 2.97 -29.75 35.36
C THR A 403 3.57 -31.16 35.45
N ASN A 404 2.77 -32.19 35.19
CA ASN A 404 3.26 -33.53 34.84
C ASN A 404 2.87 -33.82 33.39
N GLU A 405 3.81 -34.15 32.53
CA GLU A 405 3.57 -34.27 31.10
C GLU A 405 4.37 -35.41 30.46
N GLY A 406 3.83 -36.03 29.40
CA GLY A 406 4.52 -37.12 28.72
C GLY A 406 3.76 -37.75 27.55
N TYR A 407 4.49 -38.50 26.72
CA TYR A 407 3.90 -39.31 25.66
C TYR A 407 3.15 -40.50 26.26
N ILE A 408 1.94 -40.73 25.78
CA ILE A 408 1.07 -41.83 26.26
C ILE A 408 1.02 -43.02 25.31
N THR A 409 1.56 -42.90 24.10
CA THR A 409 1.63 -43.98 23.09
C THR A 409 3.07 -44.33 22.69
N SER A 410 3.23 -45.39 21.91
CA SER A 410 4.52 -45.85 21.37
C SER A 410 5.28 -44.77 20.59
N GLU A 411 6.60 -44.86 20.58
CA GLU A 411 7.50 -44.00 19.80
C GLU A 411 7.61 -44.37 18.31
N LYS A 412 6.98 -45.47 17.91
CA LYS A 412 7.06 -46.03 16.55
C LYS A 412 6.02 -45.49 15.58
N VAL A 413 4.94 -44.88 16.08
CA VAL A 413 3.77 -44.54 15.28
C VAL A 413 3.43 -43.07 15.46
N ALA A 414 3.39 -42.34 14.34
CA ALA A 414 2.92 -40.96 14.31
C ALA A 414 1.41 -40.92 14.02
N MET A 415 0.67 -40.07 14.72
CA MET A 415 -0.78 -39.91 14.52
C MET A 415 -1.23 -38.49 14.84
N ASP A 416 -2.28 -38.04 14.14
CA ASP A 416 -2.87 -36.71 14.30
C ASP A 416 -4.38 -36.79 14.00
N PHE A 417 -5.05 -35.64 14.01
CA PHE A 417 -6.50 -35.52 13.81
C PHE A 417 -7.30 -36.38 14.79
N PRO A 418 -7.19 -36.06 16.09
CA PRO A 418 -7.93 -36.73 17.14
C PRO A 418 -9.43 -36.48 17.01
N ALA A 419 -10.22 -37.49 17.34
CA ALA A 419 -11.66 -37.42 17.53
C ALA A 419 -12.06 -38.21 18.78
N ILE A 420 -13.16 -37.81 19.41
CA ILE A 420 -13.75 -38.51 20.56
C ILE A 420 -15.26 -38.64 20.34
N ASN A 421 -15.94 -39.38 21.22
CA ASN A 421 -17.38 -39.24 21.34
C ASN A 421 -17.68 -37.84 21.91
N GLU A 422 -18.26 -36.95 21.10
CA GLU A 422 -18.47 -35.54 21.43
C GLU A 422 -19.33 -35.31 22.68
N LYS A 423 -20.13 -36.31 23.09
CA LYS A 423 -20.86 -36.29 24.38
C LYS A 423 -19.93 -36.18 25.60
N PHE A 424 -18.64 -36.43 25.41
CA PHE A 424 -17.60 -36.35 26.45
C PHE A 424 -16.68 -35.14 26.30
N THR A 425 -16.98 -34.20 25.41
CA THR A 425 -16.20 -32.95 25.29
C THR A 425 -16.21 -32.21 26.63
N GLY A 426 -15.03 -31.89 27.15
CA GLY A 426 -14.87 -31.17 28.42
C GLY A 426 -14.96 -32.02 29.69
N ILE A 427 -15.22 -33.32 29.56
CA ILE A 427 -15.29 -34.28 30.67
C ILE A 427 -14.43 -35.52 30.38
N ARG A 428 -14.13 -36.31 31.42
CA ARG A 428 -13.23 -37.48 31.27
C ARG A 428 -13.81 -38.49 30.27
N ASN A 429 -12.99 -38.87 29.29
CA ASN A 429 -13.30 -39.86 28.25
C ASN A 429 -12.32 -41.04 28.31
N LYS A 430 -12.81 -42.24 27.97
CA LYS A 430 -12.06 -43.51 27.94
C LYS A 430 -11.47 -43.82 26.58
N TYR A 431 -12.11 -43.37 25.50
CA TYR A 431 -11.73 -43.70 24.14
C TYR A 431 -11.43 -42.45 23.32
N GLY A 432 -10.48 -42.57 22.41
CA GLY A 432 -10.18 -41.58 21.38
C GLY A 432 -9.82 -42.26 20.07
N TYR A 433 -9.96 -41.54 18.97
CA TYR A 433 -9.64 -42.02 17.64
C TYR A 433 -8.69 -41.05 16.96
N ALA A 434 -7.75 -41.53 16.15
CA ALA A 434 -6.83 -40.67 15.43
C ALA A 434 -6.42 -41.28 14.09
N GLN A 435 -6.00 -40.44 13.16
CA GLN A 435 -5.46 -40.89 11.88
C GLN A 435 -3.96 -41.15 12.03
N VAL A 436 -3.49 -42.32 11.59
CA VAL A 436 -2.09 -42.73 11.69
C VAL A 436 -1.34 -42.37 10.42
N VAL A 437 -0.27 -41.60 10.58
CA VAL A 437 0.55 -41.07 9.49
C VAL A 437 1.40 -42.20 8.89
N ASP A 438 1.34 -42.33 7.56
CA ASP A 438 2.34 -43.04 6.79
C ASP A 438 3.57 -42.14 6.65
N SER A 439 4.48 -42.22 7.62
CA SER A 439 5.69 -41.38 7.65
C SER A 439 6.52 -41.50 6.38
N LEU A 440 6.58 -42.68 5.76
CA LEU A 440 7.37 -42.91 4.56
C LEU A 440 6.72 -42.30 3.31
N ALA A 441 5.41 -42.46 3.15
CA ALA A 441 4.69 -41.85 2.03
C ALA A 441 4.59 -40.32 2.19
N THR A 442 4.44 -39.86 3.43
CA THR A 442 4.39 -38.44 3.80
C THR A 442 5.74 -37.77 3.54
N SER A 443 6.87 -38.37 3.97
CA SER A 443 8.20 -37.80 3.77
C SER A 443 8.60 -37.64 2.30
N LYS A 444 8.13 -38.54 1.42
CA LYS A 444 8.35 -38.48 -0.04
C LYS A 444 7.59 -37.35 -0.73
N THR A 445 6.43 -36.97 -0.19
CA THR A 445 5.53 -35.99 -0.83
C THR A 445 5.54 -34.63 -0.14
N GLY A 446 5.97 -34.57 1.13
CA GLY A 446 5.83 -33.43 2.02
C GLY A 446 4.40 -33.16 2.47
N LEU A 447 3.46 -34.07 2.18
CA LEU A 447 2.03 -33.93 2.43
C LEU A 447 1.55 -35.12 3.26
N PHE A 448 0.74 -34.87 4.29
CA PHE A 448 0.27 -35.93 5.18
C PHE A 448 -0.52 -36.99 4.43
N LYS A 449 -0.17 -38.25 4.65
CA LYS A 449 -0.88 -39.43 4.16
C LYS A 449 -1.19 -40.31 5.35
N TYR A 450 -2.43 -40.74 5.49
CA TYR A 450 -2.87 -41.54 6.65
C TYR A 450 -3.22 -42.95 6.21
N LYS A 451 -2.52 -43.95 6.76
CA LYS A 451 -2.63 -45.35 6.31
C LYS A 451 -3.49 -46.22 7.21
N MET A 452 -3.67 -45.79 8.45
CA MET A 452 -4.43 -46.51 9.45
C MET A 452 -5.24 -45.53 10.27
N ILE A 453 -6.21 -46.07 11.00
CA ILE A 453 -6.95 -45.36 12.04
C ILE A 453 -6.58 -46.03 13.36
N ALA A 454 -6.31 -45.24 14.39
CA ALA A 454 -6.01 -45.72 15.73
C ALA A 454 -7.22 -45.50 16.64
N LYS A 455 -7.52 -46.48 17.48
CA LYS A 455 -8.41 -46.37 18.65
C LYS A 455 -7.55 -46.43 19.90
N LEU A 456 -7.57 -45.36 20.69
CA LEU A 456 -6.79 -45.17 21.91
C LEU A 456 -7.67 -45.50 23.12
N HIS A 457 -7.19 -46.37 24.00
CA HIS A 457 -7.89 -46.77 25.22
C HIS A 457 -7.23 -46.10 26.44
N PHE A 458 -7.68 -44.91 26.81
CA PHE A 458 -6.98 -44.06 27.78
C PHE A 458 -6.87 -44.62 29.21
N ASP A 459 -7.74 -45.55 29.58
CA ASP A 459 -7.75 -46.19 30.91
C ASP A 459 -7.16 -47.62 30.89
N GLU A 460 -6.74 -48.13 29.73
CA GLU A 460 -6.15 -49.46 29.59
C GLU A 460 -4.66 -49.36 29.26
N GLN A 461 -3.84 -50.17 29.93
CA GLN A 461 -2.39 -50.19 29.70
C GLN A 461 -2.02 -51.12 28.55
N ASP A 462 -1.00 -50.74 27.78
CA ASP A 462 -0.40 -51.59 26.77
C ASP A 462 0.18 -52.88 27.39
N LYS A 463 0.09 -53.97 26.64
CA LYS A 463 0.49 -55.31 27.12
C LYS A 463 2.00 -55.45 27.27
N GLU A 464 2.79 -54.77 26.43
CA GLU A 464 4.25 -54.85 26.40
C GLU A 464 4.90 -53.77 27.25
N ASN A 465 4.37 -52.54 27.19
CA ASN A 465 4.84 -51.42 27.99
C ASN A 465 3.71 -50.82 28.84
N LYS A 466 3.64 -51.24 30.10
CA LYS A 466 2.63 -50.78 31.07
C LYS A 466 2.63 -49.27 31.37
N GLN A 467 3.62 -48.51 30.89
CA GLN A 467 3.65 -47.04 30.98
C GLN A 467 2.86 -46.36 29.85
N LEU A 468 2.49 -47.10 28.80
CA LEU A 468 1.74 -46.60 27.64
C LEU A 468 0.30 -47.11 27.68
N ILE A 469 -0.59 -46.42 26.97
CA ILE A 469 -1.97 -46.86 26.79
C ILE A 469 -2.09 -47.91 25.68
N LEU A 470 -3.12 -48.75 25.77
CA LEU A 470 -3.48 -49.68 24.70
C LEU A 470 -3.97 -48.90 23.47
N VAL A 471 -3.47 -49.29 22.29
CA VAL A 471 -3.91 -48.73 21.01
C VAL A 471 -4.24 -49.87 20.04
N GLU A 472 -5.46 -49.85 19.50
CA GLU A 472 -5.91 -50.74 18.43
C GLU A 472 -5.82 -50.02 17.08
N TYR A 473 -5.56 -50.76 16.00
CA TYR A 473 -5.37 -50.19 14.67
C TYR A 473 -6.29 -50.84 13.64
N HIS A 474 -6.89 -50.01 12.79
CA HIS A 474 -7.58 -50.42 11.58
C HIS A 474 -6.70 -50.06 10.37
N THR A 475 -6.19 -51.07 9.66
CA THR A 475 -5.26 -50.88 8.54
C THR A 475 -5.97 -50.86 7.19
N LEU A 476 -5.70 -49.84 6.37
CA LEU A 476 -6.27 -49.72 5.03
C LEU A 476 -5.50 -50.57 4.00
N LYS A 477 -6.17 -50.96 2.90
CA LYS A 477 -5.56 -51.77 1.82
C LYS A 477 -4.45 -51.00 1.11
N GLU A 478 -3.59 -51.68 0.34
CA GLU A 478 -2.51 -51.03 -0.41
C GLU A 478 -3.03 -49.83 -1.24
N ARG A 479 -2.28 -48.73 -1.30
CA ARG A 479 -2.65 -47.46 -1.97
C ARG A 479 -3.90 -46.70 -1.46
N GLU A 480 -4.60 -47.21 -0.44
CA GLU A 480 -5.66 -46.47 0.25
C GLU A 480 -5.12 -45.55 1.33
N PHE A 481 -5.68 -44.35 1.42
CA PHE A 481 -5.42 -43.36 2.47
C PHE A 481 -6.73 -42.74 2.98
N CYS A 482 -6.85 -42.58 4.30
CA CYS A 482 -8.04 -41.99 4.91
C CYS A 482 -7.91 -40.48 5.14
N SER A 483 -9.06 -39.85 5.35
CA SER A 483 -9.23 -38.47 5.77
C SER A 483 -10.54 -38.32 6.52
N GLY A 484 -10.47 -37.66 7.67
CA GLY A 484 -11.63 -37.30 8.46
C GLY A 484 -12.18 -38.47 9.24
N VAL A 485 -11.70 -38.67 10.45
CA VAL A 485 -12.15 -39.76 11.32
C VAL A 485 -13.15 -39.17 12.31
N GLN A 486 -14.42 -39.55 12.19
CA GLN A 486 -15.47 -39.10 13.10
C GLN A 486 -16.07 -40.28 13.86
N PHE A 487 -16.28 -40.11 15.17
CA PHE A 487 -17.13 -41.03 15.92
C PHE A 487 -18.61 -40.66 15.77
N VAL A 488 -19.43 -41.63 15.42
CA VAL A 488 -20.89 -41.51 15.28
C VAL A 488 -21.52 -42.44 16.30
N ALA A 489 -22.17 -41.85 17.30
CA ALA A 489 -22.81 -42.62 18.37
C ALA A 489 -24.05 -43.38 17.85
N LYS A 490 -24.23 -44.60 18.35
CA LYS A 490 -25.47 -45.38 18.19
C LYS A 490 -26.65 -44.68 18.87
N GLU A 491 -27.83 -44.68 18.22
CA GLU A 491 -29.04 -43.99 18.72
C GLU A 491 -29.38 -44.34 20.18
N ASN A 492 -29.14 -45.59 20.59
CA ASN A 492 -29.34 -46.08 21.96
C ASN A 492 -28.06 -46.70 22.55
N GLY A 493 -26.89 -46.17 22.20
CA GLY A 493 -25.61 -46.62 22.77
C GLY A 493 -25.54 -46.41 24.29
N ILE A 494 -24.99 -47.38 25.01
CA ILE A 494 -24.84 -47.38 26.47
C ILE A 494 -23.39 -47.06 26.84
N ASP A 495 -22.44 -47.70 26.16
CA ASP A 495 -21.01 -47.49 26.37
C ASP A 495 -20.48 -46.30 25.55
N GLU A 496 -19.34 -45.74 25.97
CA GLU A 496 -18.74 -44.57 25.30
C GLU A 496 -18.35 -44.84 23.84
N ASP A 497 -17.93 -46.07 23.52
CA ASP A 497 -17.58 -46.53 22.17
C ASP A 497 -18.72 -47.29 21.47
N ASP A 498 -19.96 -47.24 21.97
CA ASP A 498 -21.13 -47.77 21.26
C ASP A 498 -21.48 -46.91 20.04
N GLY A 499 -20.89 -47.26 18.90
CA GLY A 499 -21.13 -46.54 17.65
C GLY A 499 -20.19 -46.97 16.53
N TRP A 500 -19.96 -46.05 15.61
CA TRP A 500 -19.14 -46.27 14.42
C TRP A 500 -18.10 -45.20 14.27
N VAL A 501 -16.99 -45.56 13.65
CA VAL A 501 -16.02 -44.62 13.11
C VAL A 501 -16.30 -44.48 11.61
N VAL A 502 -16.55 -43.25 11.16
CA VAL A 502 -16.81 -42.93 9.75
C VAL A 502 -15.64 -42.14 9.19
N THR A 503 -15.19 -42.49 7.99
CA THR A 503 -14.10 -41.77 7.32
C THR A 503 -14.14 -41.83 5.80
N TYR A 504 -13.64 -40.78 5.14
CA TYR A 504 -13.37 -40.83 3.70
C TYR A 504 -12.08 -41.60 3.43
N VAL A 505 -12.11 -42.52 2.47
CA VAL A 505 -10.95 -43.28 2.00
C VAL A 505 -10.77 -43.05 0.51
N HIS A 506 -9.57 -42.65 0.09
CA HIS A 506 -9.23 -42.53 -1.32
C HIS A 506 -8.17 -43.55 -1.70
N ASN A 507 -8.41 -44.23 -2.81
CA ASN A 507 -7.47 -45.16 -3.42
C ASN A 507 -6.74 -44.44 -4.56
N GLU A 508 -5.43 -44.24 -4.41
CA GLU A 508 -4.61 -43.54 -5.41
C GLU A 508 -4.38 -44.33 -6.70
N GLU A 509 -4.59 -45.65 -6.70
CA GLU A 509 -4.41 -46.51 -7.87
C GLU A 509 -5.65 -46.46 -8.78
N THR A 510 -6.83 -46.58 -8.19
CA THR A 510 -8.11 -46.56 -8.94
C THR A 510 -8.68 -45.15 -9.11
N ASP A 511 -8.15 -44.16 -8.38
CA ASP A 511 -8.62 -42.78 -8.34
C ASP A 511 -10.07 -42.65 -7.83
N THR A 512 -10.53 -43.63 -7.04
CA THR A 512 -11.87 -43.70 -6.45
C THR A 512 -11.85 -43.27 -4.99
N SER A 513 -12.96 -42.69 -4.52
CA SER A 513 -13.16 -42.36 -3.10
C SER A 513 -14.38 -43.09 -2.56
N GLN A 514 -14.29 -43.53 -1.31
CA GLN A 514 -15.35 -44.22 -0.59
C GLN A 514 -15.52 -43.61 0.80
N VAL A 515 -16.67 -43.84 1.44
CA VAL A 515 -16.85 -43.62 2.88
C VAL A 515 -16.89 -44.97 3.58
N TYR A 516 -15.98 -45.19 4.53
CA TYR A 516 -15.94 -46.41 5.35
C TYR A 516 -16.72 -46.17 6.63
N ILE A 517 -17.54 -47.15 7.02
CA ILE A 517 -18.22 -47.24 8.31
C ILE A 517 -17.61 -48.42 9.06
N ILE A 518 -16.94 -48.14 10.18
CA ILE A 518 -16.18 -49.12 10.96
C ILE A 518 -16.87 -49.27 12.32
N ASP A 519 -17.12 -50.51 12.75
CA ASP A 519 -17.67 -50.79 14.07
C ASP A 519 -16.62 -50.47 15.15
N ALA A 520 -16.92 -49.55 16.05
CA ALA A 520 -15.97 -49.11 17.07
C ALA A 520 -15.60 -50.21 18.08
N LYS A 521 -16.47 -51.21 18.31
CA LYS A 521 -16.20 -52.36 19.19
C LYS A 521 -15.48 -53.50 18.48
N ARG A 522 -15.56 -53.56 17.15
CA ARG A 522 -14.85 -54.53 16.28
C ARG A 522 -13.86 -53.80 15.37
N PHE A 523 -13.06 -52.94 15.98
CA PHE A 523 -12.29 -51.91 15.29
C PHE A 523 -11.26 -52.47 14.30
N SER A 524 -10.66 -53.62 14.61
CA SER A 524 -9.65 -54.26 13.74
C SER A 524 -10.24 -55.09 12.58
N GLU A 525 -11.55 -55.30 12.54
CA GLU A 525 -12.23 -56.05 11.47
C GLU A 525 -12.45 -55.18 10.21
N GLU A 526 -12.89 -55.78 9.10
CA GLU A 526 -13.25 -55.02 7.88
C GLU A 526 -14.44 -54.06 8.16
N PRO A 527 -14.51 -52.91 7.46
CA PRO A 527 -15.63 -51.98 7.57
C PRO A 527 -16.97 -52.67 7.32
N VAL A 528 -17.99 -52.35 8.12
CA VAL A 528 -19.35 -52.91 7.98
C VAL A 528 -20.04 -52.44 6.69
N ALA A 529 -19.68 -51.26 6.21
CA ALA A 529 -20.09 -50.74 4.91
C ALA A 529 -19.01 -49.84 4.30
N LYS A 530 -18.90 -49.87 2.96
CA LYS A 530 -18.10 -48.97 2.14
C LYS A 530 -18.98 -48.38 1.05
N VAL A 531 -19.13 -47.07 1.08
CA VAL A 531 -20.01 -46.32 0.16
C VAL A 531 -19.17 -45.68 -0.93
N THR A 532 -19.29 -46.13 -2.19
CA THR A 532 -18.52 -45.54 -3.30
C THR A 532 -19.08 -44.20 -3.74
N LEU A 533 -18.20 -43.20 -3.88
CA LEU A 533 -18.56 -41.83 -4.25
C LEU A 533 -18.41 -41.60 -5.77
N PRO A 534 -19.26 -40.75 -6.39
CA PRO A 534 -19.24 -40.50 -7.83
C PRO A 534 -18.06 -39.61 -8.26
N GLN A 535 -17.35 -39.01 -7.31
CA GLN A 535 -16.21 -38.16 -7.55
C GLN A 535 -15.20 -38.36 -6.43
N ARG A 536 -13.92 -38.21 -6.78
CA ARG A 536 -12.82 -38.18 -5.82
C ARG A 536 -13.00 -37.08 -4.78
N VAL A 537 -12.70 -37.42 -3.53
CA VAL A 537 -12.66 -36.52 -2.38
C VAL A 537 -11.21 -36.40 -1.90
N PRO A 538 -10.55 -35.22 -2.02
CA PRO A 538 -9.14 -35.08 -1.66
C PRO A 538 -8.85 -35.35 -0.18
N TYR A 539 -7.99 -36.31 0.20
CA TYR A 539 -7.47 -36.39 1.58
C TYR A 539 -6.61 -35.17 2.02
N VAL A 540 -6.34 -35.05 3.33
CA VAL A 540 -5.69 -33.89 3.97
C VAL A 540 -4.27 -33.62 3.49
N LYS A 541 -3.91 -32.32 3.38
CA LYS A 541 -2.59 -31.89 2.96
C LYS A 541 -1.70 -31.38 4.09
N LEU A 542 -2.28 -30.68 5.06
CA LEU A 542 -1.62 -30.13 6.25
C LEU A 542 -2.55 -30.30 7.46
N PRO A 543 -2.01 -30.47 8.69
CA PRO A 543 -2.81 -30.61 9.91
C PRO A 543 -3.77 -29.43 10.10
N VAL A 544 -3.40 -28.23 9.66
CA VAL A 544 -4.23 -27.02 9.80
C VAL A 544 -5.43 -26.92 8.84
N SER A 545 -5.70 -27.90 7.96
CA SER A 545 -6.47 -27.61 6.74
C SER A 545 -7.84 -28.25 6.59
N MET A 546 -8.31 -29.14 7.47
CA MET A 546 -9.57 -29.89 7.27
C MET A 546 -10.13 -30.48 8.57
N ASP A 547 -11.44 -30.41 8.75
CA ASP A 547 -12.18 -31.03 9.84
C ASP A 547 -13.64 -31.32 9.38
N TRP A 548 -14.40 -32.10 10.15
CA TRP A 548 -15.63 -32.78 9.71
C TRP A 548 -16.66 -32.90 10.83
N CYS A 549 -17.91 -33.17 10.46
CA CYS A 549 -19.00 -33.31 11.42
C CYS A 549 -20.05 -34.31 10.91
N PHE A 550 -20.70 -35.02 11.84
CA PHE A 550 -21.91 -35.79 11.57
C PHE A 550 -23.10 -35.13 12.26
N VAL A 551 -24.15 -34.77 11.52
CA VAL A 551 -25.31 -34.04 12.05
C VAL A 551 -26.56 -34.93 12.05
N ASN A 552 -27.07 -35.28 13.24
CA ASN A 552 -28.21 -36.22 13.45
C ASN A 552 -29.59 -35.54 13.46
N GLU A 553 -29.68 -34.27 13.87
CA GLU A 553 -30.96 -33.55 13.98
C GLU A 553 -30.78 -32.09 13.59
N VAL A 554 -31.62 -31.61 12.68
CA VAL A 554 -31.81 -30.17 12.45
C VAL A 554 -33.23 -29.87 12.87
N LYS A 555 -33.41 -28.93 13.80
CA LYS A 555 -34.74 -28.38 14.05
C LYS A 555 -35.21 -27.78 12.72
N GLU A 556 -36.27 -28.36 12.14
CA GLU A 556 -37.17 -27.60 11.28
C GLU A 556 -37.79 -26.51 12.17
N ASN A 557 -37.03 -25.46 12.46
CA ASN A 557 -37.64 -24.20 12.82
C ASN A 557 -38.43 -23.83 11.57
N GLY A 558 -39.75 -23.99 11.69
CA GLY A 558 -40.68 -23.95 10.60
C GLY A 558 -40.45 -22.76 9.70
N SER A 559 -40.95 -22.92 8.49
CA SER A 559 -41.23 -21.91 7.47
C SER A 559 -41.82 -20.60 8.04
N LEU A 560 -41.06 -19.83 8.80
CA LEU A 560 -40.95 -18.43 8.51
C LEU A 560 -40.12 -18.42 7.24
N GLU A 561 -40.81 -18.35 6.10
CA GLU A 561 -40.34 -17.46 5.06
C GLU A 561 -39.85 -16.19 5.78
N ARG A 562 -38.55 -16.12 6.07
CA ARG A 562 -37.87 -14.83 6.04
C ARG A 562 -38.00 -14.45 4.58
N LYS A 563 -39.17 -13.91 4.20
CA LYS A 563 -39.35 -13.00 3.08
C LYS A 563 -38.05 -12.24 3.04
N ALA A 564 -37.35 -12.30 1.90
CA ALA A 564 -36.27 -11.39 1.58
C ALA A 564 -36.64 -10.06 2.24
N ARG A 565 -35.99 -9.73 3.36
CA ARG A 565 -36.43 -8.60 4.16
C ARG A 565 -36.26 -7.45 3.22
N VAL A 566 -37.40 -6.85 2.90
CA VAL A 566 -37.52 -5.55 2.25
C VAL A 566 -36.37 -4.71 2.79
N GLN A 567 -35.58 -4.18 1.86
CA GLN A 567 -34.53 -3.22 2.19
C GLN A 567 -35.06 -2.30 3.29
N PRO A 568 -34.34 -2.11 4.41
CA PRO A 568 -34.75 -1.14 5.40
C PRO A 568 -35.00 0.20 4.69
N PRO A 569 -36.04 0.95 5.04
CA PRO A 569 -36.45 2.14 4.31
C PRO A 569 -35.29 3.12 4.27
N GLY A 570 -34.67 3.26 3.09
CA GLY A 570 -33.73 4.33 2.76
C GLY A 570 -32.79 4.76 3.88
N TRP A 571 -32.23 3.84 4.68
CA TRP A 571 -31.07 4.18 5.50
C TRP A 571 -29.89 4.21 4.56
N LYS A 572 -29.35 5.41 4.37
CA LYS A 572 -28.34 5.76 3.39
C LYS A 572 -27.20 4.74 3.50
N LYS A 573 -27.23 3.73 2.63
CA LYS A 573 -26.18 2.72 2.45
C LYS A 573 -24.82 3.39 2.22
N GLN A 574 -24.83 4.62 1.70
CA GLN A 574 -23.69 5.53 1.66
C GLN A 574 -23.19 5.93 3.04
N GLU A 575 -24.02 6.39 3.98
CA GLU A 575 -23.56 6.87 5.30
C GLU A 575 -22.96 5.76 6.16
N LEU A 576 -23.54 4.55 6.20
CA LEU A 576 -22.97 3.42 6.96
C LEU A 576 -21.72 2.82 6.30
N MET A 577 -21.69 2.72 4.96
CA MET A 577 -20.47 2.32 4.23
C MET A 577 -19.39 3.40 4.33
N GLN A 578 -19.78 4.66 4.49
CA GLN A 578 -18.88 5.77 4.71
C GLN A 578 -18.38 5.78 6.15
N GLU A 579 -19.21 5.49 7.17
CA GLU A 579 -18.78 5.30 8.56
C GLU A 579 -17.87 4.07 8.70
N ILE A 580 -18.22 2.92 8.12
CA ILE A 580 -17.36 1.72 8.10
C ILE A 580 -16.08 1.98 7.31
N SER A 581 -16.15 2.67 6.16
CA SER A 581 -14.96 3.09 5.42
C SER A 581 -14.13 4.09 6.22
N THR A 582 -14.74 4.96 7.01
CA THR A 582 -14.04 5.98 7.81
C THR A 582 -13.38 5.34 9.03
N SER A 583 -14.04 4.38 9.68
CA SER A 583 -13.48 3.58 10.77
C SER A 583 -12.38 2.63 10.28
N LEU A 584 -12.55 1.98 9.13
CA LEU A 584 -11.49 1.17 8.50
C LEU A 584 -10.31 2.05 8.06
N LYS A 585 -10.58 3.25 7.51
CA LYS A 585 -9.54 4.25 7.19
C LYS A 585 -8.85 4.78 8.44
N SER A 586 -9.55 4.95 9.56
CA SER A 586 -8.94 5.43 10.80
C SER A 586 -8.08 4.36 11.47
N ILE A 587 -8.52 3.09 11.45
CA ILE A 587 -7.75 1.96 11.94
C ILE A 587 -6.50 1.77 11.07
N SER A 588 -6.65 1.74 9.74
CA SER A 588 -5.52 1.66 8.80
C SER A 588 -4.56 2.84 8.97
N SER A 589 -5.08 4.07 9.16
CA SER A 589 -4.26 5.27 9.36
C SER A 589 -3.44 5.20 10.65
N ASN A 590 -3.98 4.66 11.74
CA ASN A 590 -3.26 4.57 13.02
C ASN A 590 -2.13 3.52 12.97
N LEU A 591 -2.35 2.42 12.25
CA LEU A 591 -1.31 1.41 12.03
C LEU A 591 -0.21 1.92 11.11
N LEU A 592 -0.60 2.61 10.03
CA LEU A 592 0.34 3.25 9.12
C LEU A 592 1.14 4.35 9.85
N GLN A 593 0.52 5.04 10.82
CA GLN A 593 1.22 6.00 11.67
C GLN A 593 2.23 5.29 12.58
N GLY A 594 1.81 4.29 13.36
CA GLY A 594 2.73 3.53 14.21
C GLY A 594 3.85 2.85 13.43
N PHE A 595 3.57 2.46 12.18
CA PHE A 595 4.59 2.01 11.23
C PHE A 595 5.60 3.12 10.91
N ILE A 596 5.15 4.32 10.56
CA ILE A 596 6.05 5.44 10.28
C ILE A 596 6.91 5.77 11.51
N ASP A 597 6.30 5.85 12.69
CA ASP A 597 6.99 6.19 13.94
C ASP A 597 8.09 5.15 14.30
N THR A 598 7.91 3.90 13.86
CA THR A 598 8.87 2.82 14.10
C THR A 598 9.91 2.68 12.99
N ALA A 599 9.47 2.80 11.73
CA ALA A 599 10.25 2.46 10.54
C ALA A 599 11.04 3.64 9.99
N TYR A 600 10.66 4.87 10.33
CA TYR A 600 11.29 6.08 9.84
C TYR A 600 11.99 6.84 10.96
N LYS A 601 13.19 7.31 10.65
CA LYS A 601 13.87 8.35 11.43
C LYS A 601 13.81 9.64 10.65
N PHE A 602 13.14 10.64 11.21
CA PHE A 602 13.08 11.97 10.62
C PHE A 602 14.23 12.83 11.11
N SER A 603 14.77 13.65 10.22
CA SER A 603 15.77 14.67 10.55
C SER A 603 15.61 15.88 9.64
N GLU A 604 16.36 16.95 9.92
CA GLU A 604 16.30 18.19 9.17
C GLU A 604 17.41 18.29 8.11
N GLN A 605 17.11 18.95 7.00
CA GLN A 605 18.11 19.50 6.10
C GLN A 605 18.48 20.91 6.58
N PRO A 606 19.73 21.12 7.05
CA PRO A 606 20.13 22.41 7.60
C PRO A 606 19.90 23.58 6.63
N SER A 607 20.19 23.40 5.34
CA SER A 607 20.06 24.45 4.31
C SER A 607 18.63 24.99 4.15
N LEU A 608 17.59 24.19 4.44
CA LEU A 608 16.19 24.62 4.37
C LEU A 608 15.70 25.32 5.65
N ASN A 609 16.44 25.19 6.76
CA ASN A 609 16.08 25.75 8.07
C ASN A 609 17.09 26.79 8.58
N GLU A 610 18.05 27.19 7.74
CA GLU A 610 19.05 28.20 8.04
C GLU A 610 18.81 29.53 7.29
N GLY A 611 19.32 30.62 7.86
CA GLY A 611 19.25 31.96 7.27
C GLY A 611 17.82 32.39 6.95
N ASN A 612 17.61 32.95 5.76
CA ASN A 612 16.29 33.41 5.35
C ASN A 612 15.39 32.34 4.70
N PHE A 613 15.80 31.08 4.63
CA PHE A 613 14.94 29.98 4.15
C PHE A 613 14.02 29.43 5.23
N ARG A 614 14.37 29.63 6.51
CA ARG A 614 13.57 29.17 7.65
C ARG A 614 12.14 29.75 7.60
N PRO A 615 11.11 28.99 7.99
CA PRO A 615 9.72 29.42 7.87
C PRO A 615 9.37 30.58 8.81
N VAL A 616 8.24 31.26 8.54
CA VAL A 616 7.66 32.28 9.42
C VAL A 616 6.20 31.96 9.79
N SER A 617 5.73 32.58 10.87
CA SER A 617 4.34 32.48 11.31
C SER A 617 3.42 33.44 10.54
N GLU A 618 2.13 33.11 10.51
CA GLU A 618 1.11 34.04 10.00
C GLU A 618 0.95 35.28 10.88
N ILE A 619 0.58 36.39 10.26
CA ILE A 619 0.06 37.57 10.95
C ILE A 619 -1.46 37.65 10.70
N SER A 620 -2.23 37.58 11.77
CA SER A 620 -3.70 37.54 11.72
C SER A 620 -4.31 38.81 11.11
N GLU A 621 -3.84 39.99 11.52
CA GLU A 621 -4.37 41.30 11.12
C GLU A 621 -3.34 42.11 10.31
N ALA A 622 -3.82 42.88 9.32
CA ALA A 622 -2.92 43.69 8.50
C ALA A 622 -2.20 44.77 9.34
N VAL A 623 -0.87 44.81 9.25
CA VAL A 623 -0.02 45.74 10.02
C VAL A 623 0.24 46.99 9.19
N LEU A 624 -0.09 48.17 9.73
CA LEU A 624 0.24 49.45 9.11
C LEU A 624 1.75 49.72 9.18
N LEU A 625 2.37 50.00 8.04
CA LEU A 625 3.79 50.29 7.91
C LEU A 625 4.03 51.80 8.02
N LYS A 626 4.93 52.19 8.93
CA LYS A 626 5.27 53.60 9.19
C LYS A 626 6.72 53.95 8.90
N ASP A 627 7.57 52.94 8.79
CA ASP A 627 8.99 53.09 8.53
C ASP A 627 9.25 53.01 7.03
N LEU A 628 9.44 54.18 6.43
CA LEU A 628 9.76 54.36 5.01
C LEU A 628 11.03 55.18 4.88
N ASP A 629 11.99 54.66 4.13
CA ASP A 629 13.14 55.40 3.64
C ASP A 629 12.85 55.84 2.19
N GLY A 630 12.90 57.14 1.90
CA GLY A 630 12.39 57.72 0.66
C GLY A 630 10.88 57.98 0.65
N GLU A 631 10.31 58.23 -0.53
CA GLU A 631 8.89 58.55 -0.71
C GLU A 631 8.28 57.71 -1.83
N VAL A 632 7.14 57.09 -1.57
CA VAL A 632 6.40 56.32 -2.59
C VAL A 632 5.84 57.31 -3.61
N PRO A 633 6.19 57.21 -4.90
CA PRO A 633 5.82 58.20 -5.92
C PRO A 633 4.31 58.45 -6.01
N GLU A 634 3.89 59.69 -6.29
CA GLU A 634 2.46 60.02 -6.45
C GLU A 634 1.81 59.23 -7.60
N ASP A 635 2.57 58.94 -8.66
CA ASP A 635 2.15 58.17 -9.83
C ASP A 635 2.37 56.64 -9.69
N PHE A 636 2.75 56.16 -8.50
CA PHE A 636 2.68 54.73 -8.18
C PHE A 636 1.19 54.31 -8.08
N PRO A 637 0.77 53.17 -8.66
CA PRO A 637 -0.64 52.77 -8.67
C PRO A 637 -1.11 52.25 -7.30
N GLU A 638 -2.40 52.43 -6.99
CA GLU A 638 -3.03 51.72 -5.87
C GLU A 638 -3.18 50.23 -6.22
N GLY A 639 -2.93 49.35 -5.26
CA GLY A 639 -2.97 47.91 -5.49
C GLY A 639 -2.34 47.09 -4.37
N VAL A 640 -2.07 45.82 -4.67
CA VAL A 640 -1.45 44.87 -3.73
C VAL A 640 -0.30 44.15 -4.43
N TYR A 641 0.90 44.27 -3.86
CA TYR A 641 2.04 43.46 -4.27
C TYR A 641 2.07 42.18 -3.45
N ILE A 642 1.91 41.03 -4.10
CA ILE A 642 1.85 39.71 -3.46
C ILE A 642 2.98 38.84 -3.98
N ARG A 643 3.68 38.15 -3.10
CA ARG A 643 4.64 37.10 -3.49
C ARG A 643 4.32 35.78 -2.81
N ASN A 644 4.46 34.70 -3.57
CA ASN A 644 4.26 33.33 -3.08
C ASN A 644 5.60 32.62 -2.82
N GLY A 645 5.60 31.64 -1.93
CA GLY A 645 6.77 30.82 -1.62
C GLY A 645 6.46 29.66 -0.68
N PRO A 646 7.37 28.68 -0.58
CA PRO A 646 7.23 27.53 0.30
C PRO A 646 7.48 27.95 1.75
N ASN A 647 6.62 27.54 2.67
CA ASN A 647 6.77 27.75 4.10
C ASN A 647 6.41 26.43 4.82
N PRO A 648 7.38 25.56 5.14
CA PRO A 648 7.11 24.27 5.77
C PRO A 648 6.54 24.42 7.19
N LEU A 649 5.48 23.67 7.51
CA LEU A 649 4.94 23.60 8.88
C LEU A 649 5.89 22.88 9.84
N ASN A 650 6.55 21.81 9.37
CA ASN A 650 7.46 20.96 10.14
C ASN A 650 8.87 20.98 9.52
N PRO A 651 9.65 22.08 9.66
CA PRO A 651 10.95 22.22 9.01
C PRO A 651 12.00 21.19 9.50
N THR A 652 11.77 20.58 10.67
CA THR A 652 12.67 19.57 11.26
C THR A 652 12.50 18.15 10.70
N GLN A 653 11.52 17.92 9.82
CA GLN A 653 11.19 16.61 9.24
C GLN A 653 11.38 16.60 7.71
N THR A 654 12.50 17.16 7.26
CA THR A 654 12.82 17.35 5.84
C THR A 654 13.70 16.24 5.25
N VAL A 655 14.10 15.26 6.04
CA VAL A 655 14.74 14.00 5.64
C VAL A 655 14.03 12.85 6.35
N ALA A 656 13.84 11.74 5.65
CA ALA A 656 13.23 10.53 6.18
C ALA A 656 14.11 9.32 5.83
N ASP A 657 14.76 8.77 6.85
CA ASP A 657 15.58 7.56 6.74
C ASP A 657 14.76 6.33 7.10
N SER A 658 14.85 5.27 6.29
CA SER A 658 14.18 3.98 6.54
C SER A 658 15.07 2.80 6.15
N ILE A 659 14.64 1.58 6.45
CA ILE A 659 15.36 0.36 6.07
C ILE A 659 15.47 0.17 4.54
N VAL A 660 14.60 0.80 3.74
CA VAL A 660 14.60 0.73 2.28
C VAL A 660 15.36 1.89 1.62
N GLY A 661 15.94 2.79 2.42
CA GLY A 661 16.70 3.95 1.98
C GLY A 661 16.19 5.27 2.54
N SER A 662 16.80 6.35 2.06
CA SER A 662 16.52 7.72 2.49
C SER A 662 15.76 8.52 1.43
N THR A 663 14.84 9.36 1.87
CA THR A 663 14.19 10.40 1.07
C THR A 663 14.34 11.77 1.72
N SER A 664 14.18 12.83 0.94
CA SER A 664 14.47 14.18 1.38
C SER A 664 13.59 15.22 0.68
N TYR A 665 13.21 16.28 1.39
CA TYR A 665 12.52 17.44 0.83
C TYR A 665 13.36 18.12 -0.25
N MET A 666 12.70 18.57 -1.29
CA MET A 666 13.23 19.58 -2.19
C MET A 666 12.88 20.97 -1.68
N TYR A 667 13.67 21.98 -2.05
CA TYR A 667 13.49 23.36 -1.58
C TYR A 667 12.17 24.01 -2.01
N TYR A 668 11.52 23.46 -3.04
CA TYR A 668 10.20 23.87 -3.50
C TYR A 668 9.06 23.11 -2.80
N GLU A 669 9.37 22.12 -1.95
CA GLU A 669 8.36 21.42 -1.15
C GLU A 669 8.03 22.21 0.12
N GLY A 670 6.74 22.32 0.42
CA GLY A 670 6.21 23.16 1.50
C GLY A 670 4.84 23.70 1.12
N HIS A 671 4.07 24.14 2.11
CA HIS A 671 2.80 24.81 1.84
C HIS A 671 3.04 26.25 1.39
N GLY A 672 2.19 26.75 0.52
CA GLY A 672 2.27 28.12 0.01
C GLY A 672 1.97 29.12 1.10
N MET A 673 2.82 30.13 1.23
CA MET A 673 2.56 31.31 2.04
C MET A 673 2.63 32.55 1.16
N LEU A 674 1.54 33.31 1.17
CA LEU A 674 1.43 34.58 0.49
C LEU A 674 1.90 35.69 1.42
N HIS A 675 2.76 36.56 0.90
CA HIS A 675 3.17 37.81 1.54
C HIS A 675 2.64 38.97 0.71
N ALA A 676 1.86 39.86 1.32
CA ALA A 676 1.18 40.94 0.62
C ALA A 676 1.48 42.31 1.24
N VAL A 677 1.83 43.29 0.40
CA VAL A 677 1.92 44.71 0.75
C VAL A 677 0.85 45.47 -0.01
N TYR A 678 -0.04 46.12 0.74
CA TYR A 678 -1.18 46.88 0.23
C TYR A 678 -0.80 48.35 0.12
N PHE A 679 -0.99 48.94 -1.05
CA PHE A 679 -0.76 50.35 -1.32
C PHE A 679 -2.10 51.04 -1.58
N LYS A 680 -2.53 51.88 -0.63
CA LYS A 680 -3.81 52.58 -0.72
C LYS A 680 -3.64 54.06 -0.45
N LYS A 681 -4.30 54.92 -1.21
CA LYS A 681 -4.33 56.36 -0.94
C LYS A 681 -5.49 56.71 0.00
N SER A 682 -5.23 57.59 0.97
CA SER A 682 -6.27 58.19 1.80
C SER A 682 -7.09 59.19 0.98
N SER A 683 -8.20 59.70 1.54
CA SER A 683 -8.97 60.79 0.93
C SER A 683 -8.14 62.08 0.72
N LEU A 684 -7.00 62.21 1.42
CA LEU A 684 -6.06 63.32 1.31
C LEU A 684 -4.87 63.01 0.38
N ARG A 685 -4.93 61.92 -0.39
CA ARG A 685 -3.86 61.41 -1.27
C ARG A 685 -2.56 60.95 -0.57
N GLU A 686 -2.59 60.79 0.76
CA GLU A 686 -1.47 60.22 1.51
C GLU A 686 -1.43 58.69 1.37
N TRP A 687 -0.24 58.12 1.26
CA TRP A 687 -0.06 56.67 1.22
C TRP A 687 -0.33 56.01 2.56
N LYS A 688 -1.25 55.04 2.58
CA LYS A 688 -1.49 54.10 3.67
C LYS A 688 -1.04 52.72 3.22
N ILE A 689 0.07 52.25 3.78
CA ILE A 689 0.70 51.00 3.37
C ILE A 689 0.60 49.99 4.50
N SER A 690 0.15 48.78 4.20
CA SER A 690 0.02 47.72 5.19
C SER A 690 0.55 46.38 4.69
N TYR A 691 0.96 45.51 5.60
CA TYR A 691 1.47 44.17 5.30
C TYR A 691 0.64 43.08 5.96
N LYS A 692 0.48 41.95 5.26
CA LYS A 692 -0.12 40.72 5.77
C LYS A 692 0.56 39.51 5.14
N ASN A 693 0.65 38.40 5.87
CA ASN A 693 0.99 37.11 5.30
C ASN A 693 0.02 36.02 5.76
N LYS A 694 -0.20 35.03 4.90
CA LYS A 694 -1.14 33.93 5.16
C LYS A 694 -0.78 32.68 4.37
N TYR A 695 -0.96 31.50 4.95
CA TYR A 695 -0.91 30.24 4.24
C TYR A 695 -2.06 30.13 3.24
N VAL A 696 -1.79 29.48 2.11
CA VAL A 696 -2.84 28.96 1.25
C VAL A 696 -3.46 27.76 1.96
N ASP A 697 -4.74 27.85 2.29
CA ASP A 697 -5.47 26.85 3.08
C ASP A 697 -5.87 25.66 2.18
N SER A 698 -4.86 24.93 1.69
CA SER A 698 -5.03 23.77 0.82
C SER A 698 -5.53 22.54 1.59
N ASP A 699 -6.10 21.56 0.89
CA ASP A 699 -6.60 20.31 1.50
C ASP A 699 -5.50 19.64 2.35
N THR A 700 -4.28 19.54 1.81
CA THR A 700 -3.16 18.94 2.55
C THR A 700 -2.66 19.83 3.70
N PHE A 701 -2.72 21.16 3.60
CA PHE A 701 -2.39 22.04 4.71
C PHE A 701 -3.35 21.85 5.89
N GLN A 702 -4.66 21.74 5.61
CA GLN A 702 -5.67 21.47 6.64
C GLN A 702 -5.41 20.12 7.33
N LEU A 703 -5.13 19.07 6.54
CA LEU A 703 -4.77 17.74 7.06
C LEU A 703 -3.54 17.79 7.98
N GLU A 704 -2.52 18.55 7.61
CA GLU A 704 -1.29 18.71 8.41
C GLU A 704 -1.53 19.54 9.68
N ARG A 705 -2.37 20.57 9.61
CA ARG A 705 -2.67 21.46 10.74
C ARG A 705 -3.49 20.78 11.84
N GLU A 706 -4.43 19.90 11.46
CA GLU A 706 -5.29 19.18 12.41
C GLU A 706 -4.55 18.07 13.17
N LYS A 707 -3.58 17.42 12.53
CA LYS A 707 -2.82 16.29 13.07
C LYS A 707 -1.44 16.77 13.50
N ASN A 708 -1.31 17.14 14.78
CA ASN A 708 -0.13 17.76 15.41
C ASN A 708 1.16 16.89 15.42
N GLU A 709 1.31 15.90 14.52
CA GLU A 709 2.44 14.96 14.37
C GLU A 709 2.65 14.55 12.90
N VAL A 710 3.80 13.91 12.60
CA VAL A 710 4.41 13.61 11.29
C VAL A 710 3.41 13.52 10.14
N THR A 711 3.53 14.45 9.19
CA THR A 711 2.51 14.69 8.19
C THR A 711 2.75 13.89 6.90
N PHE A 712 3.51 14.36 5.92
CA PHE A 712 3.83 13.59 4.71
C PHE A 712 5.30 13.15 4.71
N VAL A 713 5.55 11.87 4.36
CA VAL A 713 6.91 11.39 4.15
C VAL A 713 7.46 12.05 2.87
N PRO A 714 8.64 12.70 2.90
CA PRO A 714 9.24 13.30 1.71
C PRO A 714 9.34 12.28 0.57
N SER A 715 8.99 12.71 -0.63
CA SER A 715 8.93 11.82 -1.80
C SER A 715 9.39 12.45 -3.11
N ALA A 716 9.73 13.73 -3.15
CA ALA A 716 10.25 14.34 -4.39
C ALA A 716 11.68 13.89 -4.72
N ASP A 717 12.54 13.71 -3.70
CA ASP A 717 13.92 13.25 -3.88
C ASP A 717 14.28 12.12 -2.92
N GLY A 718 15.16 11.23 -3.36
CA GLY A 718 15.58 10.07 -2.59
C GLY A 718 15.95 8.84 -3.41
N GLN A 719 16.19 7.74 -2.71
CA GLN A 719 16.45 6.45 -3.33
C GLN A 719 15.15 5.89 -3.95
N PRO A 720 15.17 5.32 -5.17
CA PRO A 720 13.95 4.93 -5.91
C PRO A 720 12.92 4.14 -5.11
N TYR A 721 13.36 3.11 -4.37
CA TYR A 721 12.46 2.28 -3.58
C TYR A 721 11.95 2.99 -2.32
N ALA A 722 12.80 3.79 -1.65
CA ALA A 722 12.38 4.61 -0.51
C ALA A 722 11.34 5.65 -0.94
N THR A 723 11.54 6.29 -2.10
CA THR A 723 10.58 7.21 -2.72
C THR A 723 9.26 6.52 -3.06
N LEU A 724 9.31 5.32 -3.65
CA LEU A 724 8.10 4.56 -3.95
C LEU A 724 7.31 4.21 -2.68
N VAL A 725 7.99 3.76 -1.63
CA VAL A 725 7.35 3.45 -0.34
C VAL A 725 6.76 4.72 0.28
N ALA A 726 7.47 5.85 0.26
CA ALA A 726 6.94 7.13 0.74
C ALA A 726 5.66 7.56 0.00
N ILE A 727 5.63 7.45 -1.34
CA ILE A 727 4.46 7.75 -2.18
C ILE A 727 3.27 6.86 -1.78
N VAL A 728 3.51 5.55 -1.64
CA VAL A 728 2.45 4.59 -1.27
C VAL A 728 1.93 4.87 0.14
N LEU A 729 2.81 5.14 1.11
CA LEU A 729 2.41 5.47 2.47
C LEU A 729 1.58 6.76 2.54
N ASN A 730 1.99 7.81 1.81
CA ASN A 730 1.23 9.05 1.74
C ASN A 730 -0.16 8.82 1.11
N LEU A 731 -0.24 8.05 0.02
CA LEU A 731 -1.51 7.67 -0.61
C LEU A 731 -2.42 6.89 0.34
N LEU A 732 -1.88 5.93 1.08
CA LEU A 732 -2.65 5.12 2.02
C LEU A 732 -3.13 5.92 3.23
N ARG A 733 -2.34 6.89 3.71
CA ARG A 733 -2.65 7.72 4.90
C ARG A 733 -3.59 8.88 4.59
N PHE A 734 -3.43 9.52 3.43
CA PHE A 734 -4.09 10.80 3.11
C PHE A 734 -4.88 10.78 1.81
N GLY A 735 -4.81 9.71 1.01
CA GLY A 735 -5.36 9.69 -0.35
C GLY A 735 -4.59 10.59 -1.33
N LYS A 736 -3.42 11.11 -0.94
CA LYS A 736 -2.60 12.05 -1.71
C LYS A 736 -1.15 11.56 -1.72
N ALA A 737 -0.51 11.50 -2.88
CA ALA A 737 0.88 11.04 -3.01
C ALA A 737 1.90 12.09 -2.52
N VAL A 738 1.61 13.35 -2.79
CA VAL A 738 2.42 14.54 -2.49
C VAL A 738 1.52 15.64 -1.94
N LYS A 739 2.11 16.69 -1.36
CA LYS A 739 1.37 17.84 -0.81
C LYS A 739 0.75 18.70 -1.91
N ASP A 740 -0.39 19.30 -1.64
CA ASP A 740 -1.00 20.34 -2.47
C ASP A 740 -0.35 21.69 -2.12
N SER A 741 0.80 21.96 -2.74
CA SER A 741 1.72 23.01 -2.31
C SER A 741 1.20 24.43 -2.53
N ALA A 742 0.67 24.74 -3.72
CA ALA A 742 0.17 26.08 -4.09
C ALA A 742 1.12 27.24 -3.71
N ASN A 743 2.43 27.02 -3.83
CA ASN A 743 3.50 27.87 -3.29
C ASN A 743 4.33 28.60 -4.36
N THR A 744 4.10 28.32 -5.65
CA THR A 744 5.04 28.69 -6.71
C THR A 744 4.75 30.08 -7.25
N ASN A 745 3.51 30.31 -7.72
CA ASN A 745 3.11 31.58 -8.32
C ASN A 745 1.76 32.06 -7.79
N ILE A 746 1.45 33.33 -8.03
CA ILE A 746 0.18 34.00 -7.79
C ILE A 746 -0.17 34.82 -9.03
N PHE A 747 -1.26 34.50 -9.72
CA PHE A 747 -1.62 35.13 -11.00
C PHE A 747 -3.06 35.62 -11.03
N GLU A 748 -3.36 36.56 -11.93
CA GLU A 748 -4.69 37.12 -12.12
C GLU A 748 -5.35 36.62 -13.42
N HIS A 749 -6.59 36.14 -13.33
CA HIS A 749 -7.44 35.91 -14.50
C HIS A 749 -8.89 36.31 -14.23
N ALA A 750 -9.51 37.00 -15.19
CA ALA A 750 -10.89 37.47 -15.09
C ALA A 750 -11.22 38.28 -13.81
N GLY A 751 -10.24 39.01 -13.24
CA GLY A 751 -10.40 39.78 -12.00
C GLY A 751 -10.34 38.95 -10.72
N ARG A 752 -9.87 37.70 -10.80
CA ARG A 752 -9.68 36.77 -9.68
C ARG A 752 -8.19 36.42 -9.56
N ALA A 753 -7.72 36.16 -8.35
CA ALA A 753 -6.33 35.80 -8.09
C ALA A 753 -6.20 34.33 -7.70
N PHE A 754 -5.13 33.67 -8.16
CA PHE A 754 -4.95 32.24 -7.97
C PHE A 754 -3.52 31.88 -7.57
N ALA A 755 -3.35 31.18 -6.45
CA ALA A 755 -2.09 30.59 -6.03
C ALA A 755 -1.92 29.18 -6.66
N VAL A 756 -0.73 28.86 -7.16
CA VAL A 756 -0.52 27.67 -8.00
C VAL A 756 0.85 27.03 -7.81
N THR A 757 0.91 25.70 -8.01
CA THR A 757 2.11 24.86 -8.14
C THR A 757 1.79 23.71 -9.10
N GLU A 758 2.78 23.19 -9.83
CA GLU A 758 2.62 22.18 -10.90
C GLU A 758 2.01 20.83 -10.48
N ASN A 759 1.79 20.58 -9.19
CA ASN A 759 1.34 19.29 -8.67
C ASN A 759 -0.14 19.23 -8.30
N HIS A 760 -0.88 20.35 -8.36
CA HIS A 760 -2.32 20.35 -8.10
C HIS A 760 -3.09 21.45 -8.86
N LEU A 761 -4.40 21.53 -8.62
CA LEU A 761 -5.25 22.63 -9.07
C LEU A 761 -4.84 23.93 -8.37
N PRO A 762 -5.00 25.10 -9.04
CA PRO A 762 -4.75 26.38 -8.41
C PRO A 762 -5.84 26.70 -7.40
N TYR A 763 -5.50 27.44 -6.35
CA TYR A 763 -6.42 27.87 -5.32
C TYR A 763 -6.76 29.35 -5.50
N GLU A 764 -8.05 29.67 -5.53
CA GLU A 764 -8.49 31.06 -5.61
C GLU A 764 -8.26 31.79 -4.28
N ILE A 765 -7.76 33.02 -4.37
CA ILE A 765 -7.38 33.85 -3.24
C ILE A 765 -8.18 35.16 -3.29
N ASN A 766 -8.82 35.50 -2.17
CA ASN A 766 -9.34 36.85 -1.96
C ASN A 766 -8.17 37.80 -1.65
N ILE A 767 -7.82 38.66 -2.59
CA ILE A 767 -6.67 39.57 -2.46
C ILE A 767 -6.83 40.63 -1.36
N SER A 768 -8.05 40.85 -0.85
CA SER A 768 -8.28 41.87 0.20
C SER A 768 -7.87 41.40 1.60
N ASP A 769 -7.90 40.09 1.85
CA ASP A 769 -7.66 39.49 3.17
C ASP A 769 -6.78 38.23 3.15
N LEU A 770 -6.38 37.78 1.95
CA LEU A 770 -5.63 36.55 1.64
C LEU A 770 -6.35 35.24 1.97
N ASN A 771 -7.68 35.27 2.17
CA ASN A 771 -8.44 34.04 2.38
C ASN A 771 -8.45 33.17 1.13
N THR A 772 -8.22 31.86 1.33
CA THR A 772 -8.37 30.85 0.28
C THR A 772 -9.85 30.53 0.09
N LEU A 773 -10.36 30.68 -1.13
CA LEU A 773 -11.76 30.44 -1.47
C LEU A 773 -12.02 29.00 -1.90
N GLY A 774 -11.02 28.33 -2.47
CA GLY A 774 -11.08 26.91 -2.86
C GLY A 774 -10.32 26.61 -4.14
N PRO A 775 -10.23 25.32 -4.55
CA PRO A 775 -9.58 24.92 -5.77
C PRO A 775 -10.39 25.31 -7.01
N TYR A 776 -9.71 25.74 -8.07
CA TYR A 776 -10.31 26.18 -9.32
C TYR A 776 -10.12 25.12 -10.42
N ASN A 777 -11.21 24.41 -10.73
CA ASN A 777 -11.27 23.33 -11.73
C ASN A 777 -12.09 23.69 -12.99
N ILE A 778 -12.37 24.98 -13.18
CA ILE A 778 -13.14 25.51 -14.32
C ILE A 778 -14.50 24.79 -14.43
N ASN A 779 -15.28 24.83 -13.35
CA ASN A 779 -16.61 24.18 -13.26
C ASN A 779 -16.58 22.68 -13.62
N GLY A 780 -15.49 21.99 -13.25
CA GLY A 780 -15.28 20.57 -13.52
C GLY A 780 -14.79 20.23 -14.93
N ALA A 781 -14.57 21.22 -15.82
CA ALA A 781 -14.06 20.97 -17.16
C ALA A 781 -12.56 20.60 -17.18
N TRP A 782 -11.84 20.95 -16.11
CA TRP A 782 -10.41 20.69 -15.97
C TRP A 782 -10.10 19.77 -14.79
N ASP A 783 -9.27 18.78 -15.07
CA ASP A 783 -8.96 17.63 -14.21
C ASP A 783 -7.45 17.35 -14.12
N GLN A 784 -6.62 18.29 -14.60
CA GLN A 784 -5.16 18.17 -14.56
C GLN A 784 -4.56 19.13 -13.54
N PRO A 785 -3.34 18.89 -13.03
CA PRO A 785 -2.59 19.92 -12.34
C PRO A 785 -2.41 21.18 -13.22
N PHE A 786 -2.35 22.36 -12.63
CA PHE A 786 -1.97 23.58 -13.34
C PHE A 786 -0.48 23.80 -13.23
N THR A 787 0.21 24.02 -14.34
CA THR A 787 1.59 24.53 -14.26
C THR A 787 1.62 25.96 -13.76
N SER A 788 2.73 26.33 -13.13
CA SER A 788 2.87 27.58 -12.38
C SER A 788 2.86 28.86 -13.23
N HIS A 789 3.01 28.76 -14.56
CA HIS A 789 3.09 29.91 -15.47
C HIS A 789 2.03 29.93 -16.57
N PRO A 790 0.74 30.09 -16.23
CA PRO A 790 -0.26 30.34 -17.25
C PRO A 790 -0.01 31.70 -17.91
N LYS A 791 -0.35 31.85 -19.21
CA LYS A 791 -0.12 33.09 -19.96
C LYS A 791 -1.41 33.67 -20.50
N LYS A 792 -1.60 34.96 -20.27
CA LYS A 792 -2.75 35.72 -20.77
C LYS A 792 -2.46 36.25 -22.17
N ILE A 793 -3.39 36.05 -23.10
CA ILE A 793 -3.24 36.50 -24.49
C ILE A 793 -3.63 37.97 -24.59
N ARG A 794 -2.72 38.80 -25.12
CA ARG A 794 -3.03 40.20 -25.42
C ARG A 794 -4.17 40.28 -26.45
N GLY A 795 -5.13 41.17 -26.20
CA GLY A 795 -6.27 41.42 -27.07
C GLY A 795 -7.47 40.53 -26.76
N SER A 796 -7.33 39.19 -26.81
CA SER A 796 -8.46 38.30 -26.46
C SER A 796 -8.67 38.18 -24.96
N GLY A 797 -7.63 38.34 -24.13
CA GLY A 797 -7.68 38.16 -22.68
C GLY A 797 -7.80 36.71 -22.22
N GLU A 798 -7.82 35.74 -23.14
CA GLU A 798 -7.88 34.31 -22.84
C GLU A 798 -6.63 33.86 -22.08
N LEU A 799 -6.79 32.89 -21.18
CA LEU A 799 -5.68 32.32 -20.41
C LEU A 799 -5.28 30.96 -20.99
N VAL A 800 -4.04 30.82 -21.41
CA VAL A 800 -3.46 29.54 -21.82
C VAL A 800 -2.83 28.88 -20.61
N ILE A 801 -3.21 27.61 -20.40
CA ILE A 801 -2.75 26.77 -19.29
C ILE A 801 -2.19 25.46 -19.84
N MET A 802 -1.33 24.81 -19.08
CA MET A 802 -0.93 23.43 -19.33
C MET A 802 -1.01 22.63 -18.03
N GLY A 803 -1.17 21.32 -18.16
CA GLY A 803 -1.17 20.37 -17.06
C GLY A 803 -0.38 19.13 -17.40
N THR A 804 0.44 18.69 -16.45
CA THR A 804 1.33 17.52 -16.61
C THR A 804 1.00 16.47 -15.57
N ASN A 805 1.02 15.19 -15.96
CA ASN A 805 0.64 14.10 -15.07
C ASN A 805 1.52 12.86 -15.23
N THR A 806 1.62 12.07 -14.16
CA THR A 806 2.32 10.77 -14.16
C THR A 806 1.56 9.70 -14.93
N GLU A 807 0.24 9.85 -15.06
CA GLU A 807 -0.64 8.97 -15.84
C GLU A 807 -1.06 9.62 -17.15
N LYS A 808 -1.58 8.83 -18.11
CA LYS A 808 -2.08 9.38 -19.38
C LYS A 808 -3.44 10.08 -19.17
N PRO A 809 -3.69 11.24 -19.79
CA PRO A 809 -2.79 11.98 -20.68
C PRO A 809 -1.65 12.69 -19.92
N HIS A 810 -0.41 12.54 -20.37
CA HIS A 810 0.77 13.06 -19.67
C HIS A 810 0.95 14.57 -19.78
N TYR A 811 0.43 15.18 -20.84
CA TYR A 811 0.50 16.61 -21.08
C TYR A 811 -0.77 17.09 -21.79
N VAL A 812 -1.49 18.01 -21.15
CA VAL A 812 -2.72 18.60 -21.67
C VAL A 812 -2.57 20.12 -21.72
N LEU A 813 -2.95 20.71 -22.85
CA LEU A 813 -3.07 22.16 -23.00
C LEU A 813 -4.53 22.58 -22.88
N GLY A 814 -4.77 23.69 -22.18
CA GLY A 814 -6.09 24.30 -22.02
C GLY A 814 -6.09 25.77 -22.39
N VAL A 815 -7.24 26.28 -22.84
CA VAL A 815 -7.48 27.72 -23.02
C VAL A 815 -8.78 28.09 -22.33
N ILE A 816 -8.74 29.08 -21.44
CA ILE A 816 -9.88 29.56 -20.66
C ILE A 816 -10.37 30.89 -21.24
N SER A 817 -11.69 31.05 -21.33
CA SER A 817 -12.33 32.32 -21.71
C SER A 817 -11.99 33.46 -20.76
N CYS A 818 -12.22 34.70 -21.19
CA CYS A 818 -12.06 35.90 -20.37
C CYS A 818 -13.36 36.70 -20.22
N LYS A 819 -13.34 37.68 -19.31
CA LYS A 819 -14.48 38.56 -19.00
C LYS A 819 -15.00 39.38 -20.20
N LEU A 820 -14.14 39.73 -21.16
CA LEU A 820 -14.54 40.43 -22.40
C LEU A 820 -15.44 39.57 -23.32
N SER A 821 -15.57 38.26 -23.05
CA SER A 821 -16.42 37.33 -23.81
C SER A 821 -17.77 37.00 -23.14
N ASN A 822 -18.23 37.82 -22.17
CA ASN A 822 -19.41 37.55 -21.34
C ASN A 822 -19.35 36.24 -20.51
N ALA A 823 -18.13 35.73 -20.24
CA ALA A 823 -17.91 34.55 -19.41
C ALA A 823 -16.86 34.89 -18.33
N ASP A 824 -17.20 34.71 -17.05
CA ASP A 824 -16.44 35.16 -15.86
C ASP A 824 -15.15 34.36 -15.59
N GLY A 825 -14.44 33.94 -16.64
CA GLY A 825 -13.31 33.02 -16.54
C GLY A 825 -13.75 31.59 -16.23
N GLU A 826 -14.99 31.22 -16.53
CA GLU A 826 -15.57 29.94 -16.10
C GLU A 826 -15.69 28.89 -17.19
N ARG A 827 -15.32 29.22 -18.44
CA ARG A 827 -15.46 28.31 -19.58
C ARG A 827 -14.10 27.92 -20.16
N LEU A 828 -13.85 26.62 -20.21
CA LEU A 828 -12.75 26.05 -20.97
C LEU A 828 -13.12 26.06 -22.46
N VAL A 829 -12.44 26.87 -23.26
CA VAL A 829 -12.73 27.04 -24.69
C VAL A 829 -11.94 26.09 -25.59
N HIS A 830 -10.84 25.53 -25.06
CA HIS A 830 -10.04 24.51 -25.73
C HIS A 830 -9.39 23.59 -24.70
N LYS A 831 -9.34 22.30 -25.00
CA LYS A 831 -8.63 21.27 -24.20
C LYS A 831 -8.06 20.25 -25.16
N VAL A 832 -6.76 19.99 -25.09
CA VAL A 832 -6.12 19.02 -25.98
C VAL A 832 -5.00 18.26 -25.31
N ASP A 833 -5.02 16.94 -25.46
CA ASP A 833 -3.91 16.04 -25.10
C ASP A 833 -2.85 16.08 -26.20
N LEU A 834 -1.62 16.46 -25.83
CA LEU A 834 -0.51 16.62 -26.77
C LEU A 834 0.23 15.31 -27.08
N LYS A 835 -0.26 14.16 -26.57
CA LYS A 835 0.22 12.81 -26.90
C LYS A 835 1.70 12.57 -26.57
N PHE A 836 2.16 13.13 -25.45
CA PHE A 836 3.46 12.77 -24.89
C PHE A 836 3.46 11.31 -24.42
N ASP A 837 4.56 10.60 -24.65
CA ASP A 837 4.69 9.17 -24.32
C ASP A 837 4.98 8.91 -22.82
N GLU A 838 5.45 9.92 -22.11
CA GLU A 838 5.83 9.87 -20.70
C GLU A 838 5.57 11.22 -20.03
N GLY A 839 5.51 11.24 -18.69
CA GLY A 839 5.42 12.48 -17.91
C GLY A 839 6.65 13.37 -18.10
N LYS A 840 6.43 14.63 -18.46
CA LYS A 840 7.46 15.67 -18.64
C LYS A 840 7.22 16.82 -17.69
N LEU A 841 8.24 17.22 -16.93
CA LEU A 841 8.15 18.38 -16.06
C LEU A 841 8.51 19.63 -16.86
N ILE A 842 7.49 20.30 -17.38
CA ILE A 842 7.61 21.52 -18.18
C ILE A 842 7.05 22.67 -17.32
N HIS A 843 7.92 23.60 -16.93
CA HIS A 843 7.61 24.61 -15.92
C HIS A 843 6.81 25.80 -16.49
N ASP A 844 7.21 26.26 -17.67
CA ASP A 844 6.65 27.45 -18.33
C ASP A 844 6.23 27.16 -19.78
N ILE A 845 5.23 27.90 -20.26
CA ILE A 845 4.66 27.84 -21.60
C ILE A 845 4.77 29.20 -22.26
N GLY A 846 5.16 29.23 -23.54
CA GLY A 846 5.18 30.46 -24.31
C GLY A 846 3.86 30.66 -25.05
N VAL A 847 3.50 31.91 -25.30
CA VAL A 847 2.36 32.27 -26.16
C VAL A 847 2.74 33.41 -27.08
N THR A 848 2.11 33.44 -28.24
CA THR A 848 2.11 34.57 -29.19
C THR A 848 0.66 34.91 -29.50
N ILE A 849 0.41 35.89 -30.37
CA ILE A 849 -0.95 36.18 -30.82
C ILE A 849 -1.59 34.96 -31.50
N LYS A 850 -0.83 34.16 -32.28
CA LYS A 850 -1.38 33.03 -33.06
C LYS A 850 -1.03 31.64 -32.54
N TYR A 851 0.03 31.50 -31.74
CA TYR A 851 0.62 30.21 -31.40
C TYR A 851 0.86 30.02 -29.90
N ASN A 852 0.72 28.78 -29.44
CA ASN A 852 1.25 28.26 -28.18
C ASN A 852 2.64 27.66 -28.44
N ILE A 853 3.58 27.88 -27.52
CA ILE A 853 4.97 27.46 -27.60
C ILE A 853 5.27 26.46 -26.50
N ILE A 854 5.57 25.22 -26.90
CA ILE A 854 5.73 24.07 -26.00
C ILE A 854 7.23 23.77 -25.88
N MET A 855 7.76 23.85 -24.66
CA MET A 855 9.15 23.53 -24.36
C MET A 855 9.27 22.04 -24.02
N ASP A 856 9.87 21.22 -24.89
CA ASP A 856 10.09 19.79 -24.63
C ASP A 856 11.58 19.50 -24.43
N TYR A 857 11.98 19.44 -23.17
CA TYR A 857 13.33 19.12 -22.72
C TYR A 857 13.33 17.83 -21.87
N PRO A 858 14.49 17.16 -21.69
CA PRO A 858 14.53 15.78 -21.19
C PRO A 858 14.38 15.65 -19.65
N LEU A 859 13.54 16.47 -19.03
CA LEU A 859 13.17 16.37 -17.61
C LEU A 859 11.91 15.52 -17.45
N ARG A 860 12.10 14.28 -17.02
CA ARG A 860 11.06 13.24 -17.00
C ARG A 860 10.67 12.92 -15.57
N PHE A 861 9.39 12.63 -15.34
CA PHE A 861 8.94 12.18 -14.02
C PHE A 861 7.86 11.09 -14.10
N GLY A 862 7.76 10.27 -13.05
CA GLY A 862 6.67 9.28 -12.95
C GLY A 862 6.93 8.13 -11.98
N ILE A 863 5.85 7.61 -11.40
CA ILE A 863 5.87 6.52 -10.42
C ILE A 863 6.40 5.21 -11.02
N LEU A 864 6.07 4.91 -12.29
CA LEU A 864 6.58 3.69 -12.95
C LEU A 864 8.11 3.67 -13.03
N ARG A 865 8.77 4.83 -13.00
CA ARG A 865 10.24 4.94 -13.01
C ARG A 865 10.84 4.43 -11.71
N THR A 866 10.25 4.79 -10.57
CA THR A 866 10.72 4.33 -9.25
C THR A 866 10.54 2.84 -9.08
N PHE A 867 9.46 2.28 -9.64
CA PHE A 867 9.27 0.84 -9.73
C PHE A 867 10.39 0.14 -10.54
N LEU A 868 10.90 0.77 -11.60
CA LEU A 868 12.02 0.27 -12.40
C LEU A 868 13.41 0.59 -11.81
N GLY A 869 13.47 1.02 -10.53
CA GLY A 869 14.72 1.37 -9.86
C GLY A 869 15.37 2.67 -10.36
N LYS A 870 14.61 3.52 -11.07
CA LYS A 870 15.08 4.84 -11.54
C LYS A 870 14.54 5.97 -10.64
N PRO A 871 15.19 7.14 -10.60
CA PRO A 871 14.68 8.29 -9.84
C PRO A 871 13.26 8.70 -10.28
N PHE A 872 12.48 9.23 -9.33
CA PHE A 872 11.13 9.74 -9.60
C PHE A 872 11.14 10.87 -10.63
N ILE A 873 12.07 11.81 -10.48
CA ILE A 873 12.41 12.85 -11.46
C ILE A 873 13.83 12.59 -11.97
N GLU A 874 14.03 12.61 -13.29
CA GLU A 874 15.33 12.42 -13.91
C GLU A 874 15.53 13.39 -15.06
N ASN A 875 16.70 14.05 -15.08
CA ASN A 875 17.19 14.79 -16.24
C ASN A 875 18.04 13.86 -17.11
N GLY A 876 17.48 13.40 -18.24
CA GLY A 876 18.20 12.60 -19.22
C GLY A 876 19.00 13.48 -20.17
N MET A 877 20.19 13.94 -19.74
CA MET A 877 21.05 14.82 -20.57
C MET A 877 21.52 14.19 -21.90
N ASP A 878 21.23 12.91 -22.13
CA ASP A 878 21.40 12.16 -23.38
C ASP A 878 20.19 12.28 -24.34
N GLY A 879 19.10 12.93 -23.91
CA GLY A 879 17.92 13.20 -24.72
C GLY A 879 18.09 14.36 -25.69
N LYS A 880 17.13 14.50 -26.61
CA LYS A 880 17.00 15.66 -27.50
C LYS A 880 16.01 16.66 -26.91
N SER A 881 16.35 17.95 -26.93
CA SER A 881 15.40 19.03 -26.68
C SER A 881 14.79 19.52 -27.99
N ARG A 882 13.53 19.92 -27.94
CA ARG A 882 12.81 20.52 -29.06
C ARG A 882 11.79 21.55 -28.58
N ILE A 883 11.50 22.53 -29.44
CA ILE A 883 10.46 23.53 -29.19
C ILE A 883 9.33 23.34 -30.19
N GLY A 884 8.11 23.21 -29.69
CA GLY A 884 6.90 23.04 -30.50
C GLY A 884 6.18 24.35 -30.71
N VAL A 885 5.85 24.68 -31.96
CA VAL A 885 4.96 25.80 -32.30
C VAL A 885 3.61 25.24 -32.73
N MET A 886 2.57 25.51 -31.96
CA MET A 886 1.22 25.00 -32.19
C MET A 886 0.25 26.17 -32.40
N PRO A 887 -0.63 26.18 -33.42
CA PRO A 887 -1.72 27.14 -33.48
C PRO A 887 -2.52 27.17 -32.17
N ARG A 888 -3.02 28.34 -31.74
CA ARG A 888 -3.69 28.51 -30.41
C ARG A 888 -4.72 27.43 -30.08
N PHE A 889 -5.55 27.08 -31.07
CA PHE A 889 -6.62 26.09 -30.96
C PHE A 889 -6.35 24.82 -31.76
N GLY A 890 -5.07 24.56 -32.06
CA GLY A 890 -4.62 23.36 -32.75
C GLY A 890 -4.62 22.12 -31.86
N ASP A 891 -4.28 20.99 -32.46
CA ASP A 891 -4.11 19.70 -31.80
C ASP A 891 -2.66 19.20 -31.87
N ALA A 892 -2.40 18.01 -31.32
CA ALA A 892 -1.09 17.39 -31.31
C ALA A 892 -0.48 17.24 -32.73
N ALA A 893 -1.30 17.00 -33.76
CA ALA A 893 -0.84 16.83 -35.14
C ALA A 893 -0.47 18.18 -35.79
N SER A 894 -1.01 19.28 -35.26
CA SER A 894 -0.73 20.64 -35.74
C SER A 894 0.58 21.23 -35.21
N ILE A 895 1.26 20.57 -34.27
CA ILE A 895 2.51 21.07 -33.69
C ILE A 895 3.65 20.95 -34.71
N LYS A 896 4.32 22.08 -34.99
CA LYS A 896 5.60 22.08 -35.71
C LYS A 896 6.75 22.05 -34.72
N TRP A 897 7.48 20.95 -34.69
CA TRP A 897 8.64 20.75 -33.82
C TRP A 897 9.94 21.26 -34.45
N PHE A 898 10.77 21.89 -33.63
CA PHE A 898 12.10 22.37 -33.99
C PHE A 898 13.12 21.75 -33.04
N ASP A 899 14.10 21.02 -33.59
CA ASP A 899 15.23 20.53 -32.80
C ASP A 899 16.12 21.70 -32.36
N VAL A 900 16.53 21.71 -31.09
CA VAL A 900 17.38 22.74 -30.48
C VAL A 900 18.45 22.09 -29.60
N GLU A 901 19.46 22.84 -29.21
CA GLU A 901 20.46 22.38 -28.26
C GLU A 901 19.81 21.88 -26.96
N ASN A 902 20.35 20.79 -26.41
CA ASN A 902 19.86 20.23 -25.15
C ASN A 902 19.99 21.27 -24.02
N HIS A 903 18.94 21.39 -23.22
CA HIS A 903 18.83 22.38 -22.15
C HIS A 903 17.62 22.09 -21.27
N CYS A 904 17.58 22.70 -20.09
CA CYS A 904 16.33 23.00 -19.39
C CYS A 904 16.10 24.51 -19.40
N SER A 905 14.84 24.92 -19.51
CA SER A 905 14.42 26.31 -19.36
C SER A 905 13.21 26.35 -18.47
N TYR A 906 13.40 26.85 -17.26
CA TYR A 906 12.31 26.98 -16.30
C TYR A 906 11.45 28.21 -16.66
N HIS A 907 12.05 29.35 -16.99
CA HIS A 907 11.30 30.58 -17.21
C HIS A 907 11.57 31.23 -18.56
N LEU A 908 10.51 31.78 -19.15
CA LEU A 908 10.55 32.54 -20.39
C LEU A 908 10.34 34.03 -20.11
N PHE A 909 11.09 34.89 -20.80
CA PHE A 909 10.81 36.32 -20.84
C PHE A 909 9.55 36.58 -21.67
N ASN A 910 9.55 36.13 -22.92
CA ASN A 910 8.46 36.35 -23.86
C ASN A 910 8.61 35.50 -25.13
N CYS A 911 7.51 35.34 -25.85
CA CYS A 911 7.49 34.80 -27.21
C CYS A 911 6.74 35.75 -28.13
N PHE A 912 7.19 35.89 -29.38
CA PHE A 912 6.51 36.76 -30.36
C PHE A 912 6.75 36.33 -31.80
N GLU A 913 5.90 36.81 -32.70
CA GLU A 913 5.99 36.59 -34.13
C GLU A 913 6.88 37.66 -34.79
N ASP A 914 7.81 37.25 -35.65
CA ASP A 914 8.68 38.12 -36.44
C ASP A 914 8.71 37.62 -37.90
N GLY A 915 7.80 38.15 -38.72
CA GLY A 915 7.59 37.68 -40.09
C GLY A 915 7.15 36.21 -40.15
N ASN A 916 8.02 35.34 -40.68
CA ASN A 916 7.78 33.89 -40.76
C ASN A 916 8.43 33.11 -39.61
N GLU A 917 8.96 33.81 -38.61
CA GLU A 917 9.63 33.19 -37.47
C GLU A 917 8.84 33.42 -36.19
N VAL A 918 8.97 32.47 -35.27
CA VAL A 918 8.59 32.67 -33.88
C VAL A 918 9.87 32.83 -33.07
N VAL A 919 9.97 33.93 -32.33
CA VAL A 919 11.09 34.23 -31.44
C VAL A 919 10.70 33.85 -30.02
N VAL A 920 11.52 33.04 -29.37
CA VAL A 920 11.38 32.64 -27.97
C VAL A 920 12.59 33.19 -27.21
N ARG A 921 12.35 33.88 -26.10
CA ARG A 921 13.40 34.37 -25.20
C ARG A 921 13.16 33.81 -23.81
N GLY A 922 14.18 33.22 -23.20
CA GLY A 922 14.07 32.62 -21.87
C GLY A 922 15.43 32.41 -21.22
N CYS A 923 15.42 32.01 -19.95
CA CYS A 923 16.62 31.64 -19.24
C CYS A 923 16.94 30.16 -19.48
N ARG A 924 18.16 29.90 -19.96
CA ARG A 924 18.65 28.57 -20.32
C ARG A 924 19.69 28.09 -19.33
N ILE A 925 19.51 26.88 -18.83
CA ILE A 925 20.52 26.09 -18.13
C ILE A 925 20.84 24.81 -18.91
N VAL A 926 22.06 24.31 -18.78
CA VAL A 926 22.49 23.07 -19.47
C VAL A 926 22.03 21.83 -18.71
N GLY A 927 22.06 21.89 -17.37
CA GLY A 927 21.60 20.86 -16.46
C GLY A 927 20.15 21.08 -16.00
N SER A 928 19.86 20.68 -14.77
CA SER A 928 18.55 20.85 -14.13
C SER A 928 18.74 21.21 -12.66
N VAL A 929 18.08 22.25 -12.18
CA VAL A 929 18.09 22.64 -10.75
C VAL A 929 17.40 21.60 -9.87
N ILE A 930 16.57 20.74 -10.47
CA ILE A 930 16.05 19.53 -9.85
C ILE A 930 17.07 18.42 -10.12
N PRO A 931 17.86 17.99 -9.12
CA PRO A 931 18.94 17.04 -9.32
C PRO A 931 18.37 15.67 -9.69
N SER A 932 19.08 14.97 -10.57
CA SER A 932 18.80 13.56 -10.86
C SER A 932 19.70 12.67 -10.01
N GLY A 933 19.24 11.46 -9.70
CA GLY A 933 20.02 10.46 -8.96
C GLY A 933 21.35 10.04 -9.62
N ARG A 934 21.74 10.59 -10.78
CA ARG A 934 23.10 10.44 -11.36
C ARG A 934 24.18 11.06 -10.48
N TYR A 935 23.87 12.12 -9.75
CA TYR A 935 24.82 12.84 -8.89
C TYR A 935 24.61 12.48 -7.42
N ARG A 936 24.79 11.20 -7.08
CA ARG A 936 24.84 10.71 -5.67
C ARG A 936 26.09 11.17 -4.91
N VAL A 937 26.86 12.08 -5.49
CA VAL A 937 27.96 12.77 -4.84
C VAL A 937 27.38 13.70 -3.78
N ASP A 938 28.14 13.97 -2.72
CA ASP A 938 27.89 15.06 -1.77
C ASP A 938 27.37 16.31 -2.50
N LYS A 939 26.06 16.61 -2.36
CA LYS A 939 25.36 17.67 -3.10
C LYS A 939 26.10 19.01 -2.95
N SER A 940 26.73 19.24 -1.80
CA SER A 940 27.52 20.44 -1.53
C SER A 940 28.70 20.59 -2.51
N LYS A 941 29.36 19.49 -2.89
CA LYS A 941 30.46 19.48 -3.87
C LYS A 941 29.96 19.74 -5.28
N LEU A 942 28.80 19.18 -5.65
CA LEU A 942 28.18 19.45 -6.94
C LEU A 942 27.82 20.94 -7.05
N TYR A 943 27.10 21.49 -6.07
CA TYR A 943 26.68 22.88 -6.08
C TYR A 943 27.86 23.85 -6.09
N GLY A 944 28.94 23.49 -5.39
CA GLY A 944 30.22 24.21 -5.39
C GLY A 944 30.83 24.45 -6.78
N ARG A 945 30.41 23.69 -7.79
CA ARG A 945 30.91 23.77 -9.18
C ARG A 945 29.82 24.13 -10.18
N ALA A 946 28.61 23.60 -9.99
CA ALA A 946 27.52 23.70 -10.95
C ALA A 946 26.91 25.09 -11.08
N PHE A 947 26.91 25.88 -10.01
CA PHE A 947 26.41 27.27 -10.02
C PHE A 947 27.47 28.31 -10.37
N LEU A 948 28.75 27.94 -10.38
CA LEU A 948 29.84 28.87 -10.69
C LEU A 948 29.99 29.07 -12.21
N GLN A 949 30.57 30.21 -12.58
CA GLN A 949 30.98 30.44 -13.96
C GLN A 949 32.01 29.36 -14.36
N PRO A 950 31.78 28.62 -15.46
CA PRO A 950 32.69 27.56 -15.87
C PRO A 950 34.01 28.14 -16.41
N ASP A 951 35.13 27.75 -15.81
CA ASP A 951 36.48 28.03 -16.33
C ASP A 951 36.89 26.91 -17.29
N ARG A 952 36.65 27.13 -18.59
CA ARG A 952 36.89 26.12 -19.64
C ARG A 952 38.37 25.89 -19.95
N ASP A 953 39.24 26.81 -19.52
CA ASP A 953 40.69 26.72 -19.75
C ASP A 953 41.41 25.99 -18.60
N SER A 954 40.71 25.71 -17.51
CA SER A 954 41.22 24.94 -16.37
C SER A 954 41.43 23.46 -16.72
N ASN A 955 42.55 22.89 -16.26
CA ASN A 955 42.82 21.45 -16.38
C ASN A 955 41.87 20.58 -15.54
N ASP A 956 41.16 21.17 -14.56
CA ASP A 956 40.15 20.49 -13.74
C ASP A 956 38.72 20.68 -14.30
N PHE A 957 38.56 21.31 -15.47
CA PHE A 957 37.24 21.52 -16.06
C PHE A 957 36.55 20.21 -16.42
N ASP A 958 35.35 20.01 -15.88
CA ASP A 958 34.46 18.90 -16.18
C ASP A 958 33.12 19.44 -16.72
N PRO A 959 32.87 19.34 -18.03
CA PRO A 959 31.64 19.84 -18.65
C PRO A 959 30.37 19.12 -18.18
N SER A 960 30.48 18.00 -17.45
CA SER A 960 29.34 17.28 -16.89
C SER A 960 28.84 17.85 -15.56
N ILE A 961 29.60 18.75 -14.92
CA ILE A 961 29.27 19.38 -13.64
C ILE A 961 29.54 20.89 -13.59
N ASP A 962 30.55 21.42 -14.27
CA ASP A 962 30.95 22.82 -14.14
C ASP A 962 29.99 23.75 -14.90
N GLY A 963 29.40 24.71 -14.18
CA GLY A 963 28.50 25.70 -14.75
C GLY A 963 27.21 25.16 -15.36
N ILE A 964 26.83 23.89 -15.10
CA ILE A 964 25.63 23.30 -15.69
C ILE A 964 24.32 23.97 -15.19
N LEU A 965 24.36 24.65 -14.03
CA LEU A 965 23.25 25.43 -13.45
C LEU A 965 23.45 26.95 -13.62
N PHE A 966 24.43 27.37 -14.41
CA PHE A 966 24.70 28.78 -14.70
C PHE A 966 23.67 29.32 -15.71
N SER A 967 22.52 29.79 -15.19
CA SER A 967 21.37 30.23 -15.98
C SER A 967 21.63 31.55 -16.70
N ARG A 968 21.38 31.59 -18.02
CA ARG A 968 21.61 32.80 -18.84
C ARG A 968 20.48 33.03 -19.84
N PRO A 969 20.13 34.29 -20.13
CA PRO A 969 19.24 34.64 -21.23
C PRO A 969 19.70 34.08 -22.58
N TYR A 970 18.76 33.42 -23.24
CA TYR A 970 18.95 32.72 -24.51
C TYR A 970 17.79 33.03 -25.44
N LYS A 971 18.06 33.02 -26.74
CA LYS A 971 17.09 33.34 -27.78
C LYS A 971 17.04 32.23 -28.80
N TRP A 972 15.83 31.75 -29.10
CA TRP A 972 15.55 30.84 -30.20
C TRP A 972 14.72 31.57 -31.26
N ARG A 973 15.08 31.41 -32.54
CA ARG A 973 14.32 31.89 -33.70
C ARG A 973 13.91 30.68 -34.52
N LEU A 974 12.61 30.42 -34.56
CA LEU A 974 12.01 29.21 -35.13
C LEU A 974 11.35 29.55 -36.46
N ASN A 975 11.97 29.16 -37.58
CA ASN A 975 11.50 29.54 -38.90
C ASN A 975 10.39 28.61 -39.41
N LEU A 976 9.16 29.12 -39.45
CA LEU A 976 7.98 28.34 -39.82
C LEU A 976 7.97 27.93 -41.30
N LYS A 977 8.76 28.57 -42.17
CA LYS A 977 8.79 28.26 -43.60
C LYS A 977 9.71 27.07 -43.92
N ASN A 978 10.95 27.11 -43.45
CA ASN A 978 11.96 26.08 -43.77
C ASN A 978 12.17 25.04 -42.65
N GLY A 979 11.62 25.28 -41.44
CA GLY A 979 11.75 24.37 -40.30
C GLY A 979 13.09 24.44 -39.56
N THR A 980 13.92 25.46 -39.82
CA THR A 980 15.21 25.63 -39.11
C THR A 980 15.06 26.44 -37.83
N ALA A 981 15.88 26.14 -36.83
CA ALA A 981 16.06 26.97 -35.64
C ALA A 981 17.43 27.66 -35.67
N ASN A 982 17.48 28.92 -35.26
CA ASN A 982 18.72 29.65 -34.96
C ASN A 982 18.68 30.09 -33.50
N GLU A 983 19.73 29.80 -32.75
CA GLU A 983 19.72 29.94 -31.30
C GLU A 983 21.06 30.43 -30.73
N GLY A 984 21.03 31.09 -29.58
CA GLY A 984 22.25 31.59 -28.94
C GLY A 984 22.01 32.43 -27.68
N TYR A 985 23.07 32.54 -26.87
CA TYR A 985 23.10 33.44 -25.72
C TYR A 985 23.05 34.90 -26.19
N ILE A 986 22.30 35.73 -25.47
CA ILE A 986 22.14 37.16 -25.81
C ILE A 986 22.80 38.10 -24.80
N THR A 987 23.30 37.57 -23.68
CA THR A 987 24.03 38.32 -22.64
C THR A 987 25.43 37.74 -22.43
N SER A 988 26.26 38.44 -21.65
CA SER A 988 27.62 37.98 -21.30
C SER A 988 27.62 36.62 -20.59
N ASP A 989 28.77 35.95 -20.58
CA ASP A 989 29.02 34.67 -19.92
C ASP A 989 29.46 34.81 -18.45
N LYS A 990 29.50 36.04 -17.93
CA LYS A 990 29.98 36.37 -16.58
C LYS A 990 28.88 36.41 -15.53
N VAL A 991 27.62 36.57 -15.94
CA VAL A 991 26.50 36.85 -15.03
C VAL A 991 25.39 35.84 -15.26
N ALA A 992 25.03 35.13 -14.19
CA ALA A 992 23.87 34.24 -14.17
C ALA A 992 22.62 34.99 -13.68
N MET A 993 21.48 34.76 -14.30
CA MET A 993 20.22 35.39 -13.93
C MET A 993 19.01 34.53 -14.30
N ASP A 994 17.93 34.66 -13.54
CA ASP A 994 16.69 33.92 -13.73
C ASP A 994 15.48 34.72 -13.21
N PHE A 995 14.30 34.11 -13.17
CA PHE A 995 13.03 34.76 -12.81
C PHE A 995 12.76 36.02 -13.66
N PRO A 996 12.71 35.87 -15.00
CA PRO A 996 12.41 36.96 -15.91
C PRO A 996 10.99 37.49 -15.73
N VAL A 997 10.85 38.81 -15.80
CA VAL A 997 9.57 39.51 -15.90
C VAL A 997 9.63 40.58 -17.00
N ILE A 998 8.49 40.93 -17.57
CA ILE A 998 8.34 41.99 -18.57
C ILE A 998 7.15 42.87 -18.18
N ASN A 999 6.96 44.00 -18.87
CA ASN A 999 5.66 44.66 -18.86
C ASN A 999 4.62 43.70 -19.49
N GLU A 1000 3.68 43.19 -18.69
CA GLU A 1000 2.71 42.15 -19.09
C GLU A 1000 1.84 42.56 -20.29
N LYS A 1001 1.69 43.87 -20.54
CA LYS A 1001 1.02 44.35 -21.75
C LYS A 1001 1.69 43.81 -23.01
N PHE A 1002 2.97 43.51 -22.99
CA PHE A 1002 3.73 43.01 -24.14
C PHE A 1002 3.82 41.48 -24.22
N THR A 1003 3.14 40.73 -23.35
CA THR A 1003 3.08 39.27 -23.46
C THR A 1003 2.53 38.83 -24.82
N GLY A 1004 3.28 37.99 -25.53
CA GLY A 1004 2.91 37.46 -26.84
C GLY A 1004 3.23 38.35 -28.04
N ILE A 1005 3.80 39.54 -27.82
CA ILE A 1005 4.26 40.47 -28.85
C ILE A 1005 5.69 40.94 -28.58
N GLN A 1006 6.32 41.57 -29.57
CA GLN A 1006 7.70 42.03 -29.41
C GLN A 1006 7.82 43.09 -28.31
N ASN A 1007 8.79 42.88 -27.40
CA ASN A 1007 9.10 43.76 -26.28
C ASN A 1007 10.59 44.20 -26.34
N LYS A 1008 10.85 45.41 -25.85
CA LYS A 1008 12.17 46.06 -25.78
C LYS A 1008 12.88 45.80 -24.47
N TYR A 1009 12.14 45.73 -23.36
CA TYR A 1009 12.72 45.60 -22.03
C TYR A 1009 12.30 44.30 -21.35
N GLY A 1010 13.19 43.77 -20.53
CA GLY A 1010 12.90 42.69 -19.59
C GLY A 1010 13.70 42.88 -18.32
N TYR A 1011 13.24 42.29 -17.23
CA TYR A 1011 13.90 42.36 -15.94
C TYR A 1011 14.14 40.95 -15.42
N ALA A 1012 15.24 40.72 -14.71
CA ALA A 1012 15.55 39.41 -14.14
C ALA A 1012 16.32 39.54 -12.83
N GLN A 1013 16.25 38.52 -11.99
CA GLN A 1013 17.01 38.44 -10.75
C GLN A 1013 18.39 37.85 -11.04
N VAL A 1014 19.46 38.52 -10.61
CA VAL A 1014 20.84 38.11 -10.85
C VAL A 1014 21.34 37.24 -9.70
N VAL A 1015 21.77 36.03 -10.05
CA VAL A 1015 22.21 35.00 -9.10
C VAL A 1015 23.57 35.37 -8.51
N ASP A 1016 23.66 35.40 -7.19
CA ASP A 1016 24.94 35.34 -6.49
C ASP A 1016 25.47 33.90 -6.57
N SER A 1017 26.29 33.64 -7.58
CA SER A 1017 26.80 32.30 -7.87
C SER A 1017 27.61 31.73 -6.70
N LEU A 1018 28.34 32.58 -5.97
CA LEU A 1018 29.18 32.16 -4.85
C LEU A 1018 28.36 31.88 -3.59
N ALA A 1019 27.35 32.71 -3.29
CA ALA A 1019 26.46 32.46 -2.16
C ALA A 1019 25.57 31.24 -2.42
N THR A 1020 25.06 31.11 -3.66
CA THR A 1020 24.21 29.98 -4.10
C THR A 1020 24.99 28.66 -4.11
N SER A 1021 26.26 28.64 -4.54
CA SER A 1021 27.06 27.41 -4.58
C SER A 1021 27.35 26.82 -3.20
N LYS A 1022 27.34 27.64 -2.15
CA LYS A 1022 27.56 27.21 -0.75
C LYS A 1022 26.33 26.55 -0.14
N THR A 1023 25.13 26.99 -0.50
CA THR A 1023 23.87 26.51 0.09
C THR A 1023 23.13 25.51 -0.82
N GLY A 1024 23.39 25.55 -2.13
CA GLY A 1024 22.59 24.87 -3.14
C GLY A 1024 21.23 25.54 -3.42
N LEU A 1025 20.98 26.71 -2.83
CA LEU A 1025 19.71 27.44 -2.92
C LEU A 1025 19.96 28.83 -3.48
N PHE A 1026 19.15 29.24 -4.45
CA PHE A 1026 19.33 30.51 -5.15
C PHE A 1026 19.26 31.70 -4.20
N LYS A 1027 20.29 32.55 -4.28
CA LYS A 1027 20.35 33.88 -3.67
C LYS A 1027 20.57 34.92 -4.76
N TYR A 1028 19.80 36.00 -4.75
CA TYR A 1028 19.83 37.00 -5.82
C TYR A 1028 20.37 38.34 -5.31
N LYS A 1029 21.51 38.78 -5.84
CA LYS A 1029 22.25 39.95 -5.33
C LYS A 1029 21.97 41.25 -6.07
N MET A 1030 21.49 41.14 -7.31
CA MET A 1030 21.21 42.28 -8.16
C MET A 1030 19.93 42.02 -8.95
N ILE A 1031 19.40 43.07 -9.54
CA ILE A 1031 18.31 43.00 -10.50
C ILE A 1031 18.87 43.51 -11.83
N ALA A 1032 18.62 42.81 -12.92
CA ALA A 1032 19.06 43.19 -14.27
C ALA A 1032 17.89 43.78 -15.05
N LYS A 1033 18.14 44.85 -15.80
CA LYS A 1033 17.27 45.37 -16.87
C LYS A 1033 17.93 45.08 -18.21
N LEU A 1034 17.27 44.31 -19.06
CA LEU A 1034 17.76 43.85 -20.36
C LEU A 1034 17.14 44.71 -21.46
N HIS A 1035 17.96 45.28 -22.33
CA HIS A 1035 17.52 46.11 -23.46
C HIS A 1035 17.64 45.30 -24.76
N PHE A 1036 16.56 44.63 -25.17
CA PHE A 1036 16.57 43.66 -26.27
C PHE A 1036 16.81 44.24 -27.66
N ASP A 1037 16.67 45.55 -27.84
CA ASP A 1037 16.90 46.29 -29.09
C ASP A 1037 18.20 47.12 -29.09
N GLU A 1038 18.91 47.17 -27.96
CA GLU A 1038 20.19 47.86 -27.83
C GLU A 1038 21.35 46.87 -27.69
N GLN A 1039 22.46 47.14 -28.38
CA GLN A 1039 23.68 46.33 -28.28
C GLN A 1039 24.58 46.85 -27.17
N ASP A 1040 25.25 45.91 -26.49
CA ASP A 1040 26.26 46.23 -25.50
C ASP A 1040 27.39 47.11 -26.11
N LYS A 1041 27.98 47.95 -25.27
CA LYS A 1041 29.01 48.90 -25.72
C LYS A 1041 30.32 48.19 -26.04
N GLU A 1042 30.69 47.17 -25.28
CA GLU A 1042 31.96 46.44 -25.40
C GLU A 1042 31.82 45.23 -26.33
N ASN A 1043 30.75 44.46 -26.20
CA ASN A 1043 30.48 43.30 -27.05
C ASN A 1043 29.21 43.49 -27.87
N LYS A 1044 29.38 44.00 -29.10
CA LYS A 1044 28.27 44.26 -30.05
C LYS A 1044 27.44 43.03 -30.44
N GLN A 1045 27.85 41.81 -30.08
CA GLN A 1045 27.05 40.60 -30.27
C GLN A 1045 26.02 40.36 -29.15
N MET A 1046 26.19 41.03 -28.00
CA MET A 1046 25.33 40.91 -26.84
C MET A 1046 24.41 42.13 -26.70
N ILE A 1047 23.32 41.98 -25.97
CA ILE A 1047 22.42 43.10 -25.64
C ILE A 1047 22.95 43.92 -24.47
N LEU A 1048 22.54 45.19 -24.40
CA LEU A 1048 22.81 46.04 -23.24
C LEU A 1048 22.05 45.53 -22.01
N VAL A 1049 22.74 45.49 -20.86
CA VAL A 1049 22.16 45.13 -19.56
C VAL A 1049 22.57 46.16 -18.52
N GLU A 1050 21.59 46.74 -17.83
CA GLU A 1050 21.78 47.60 -16.67
C GLU A 1050 21.54 46.80 -15.38
N TYR A 1051 22.21 47.17 -14.29
CA TYR A 1051 22.13 46.44 -13.02
C TYR A 1051 21.80 47.36 -11.86
N HIS A 1052 20.86 46.93 -11.04
CA HIS A 1052 20.59 47.50 -9.72
C HIS A 1052 21.22 46.61 -8.65
N THR A 1053 22.26 47.12 -7.98
CA THR A 1053 23.07 46.34 -7.03
C THR A 1053 22.59 46.55 -5.60
N LEU A 1054 22.31 45.45 -4.89
CA LEU A 1054 21.93 45.51 -3.47
C LEU A 1054 23.15 45.65 -2.56
N LYS A 1055 22.97 46.20 -1.35
CA LYS A 1055 24.06 46.38 -0.37
C LYS A 1055 24.62 45.04 0.08
N GLU A 1056 25.80 45.03 0.70
CA GLU A 1056 26.41 43.81 1.27
C GLU A 1056 25.40 43.04 2.16
N LYS A 1057 25.38 41.70 2.05
CA LYS A 1057 24.39 40.80 2.70
C LYS A 1057 22.90 40.98 2.38
N GLU A 1058 22.51 41.90 1.50
CA GLU A 1058 21.14 41.99 0.98
C GLU A 1058 20.92 41.06 -0.21
N PHE A 1059 19.75 40.42 -0.25
CA PHE A 1059 19.30 39.57 -1.36
C PHE A 1059 17.80 39.76 -1.63
N CYS A 1060 17.40 39.64 -2.90
CA CYS A 1060 16.03 39.88 -3.34
C CYS A 1060 15.23 38.61 -3.69
N SER A 1061 13.90 38.76 -3.75
CA SER A 1061 12.96 37.77 -4.30
C SER A 1061 11.67 38.45 -4.79
N GLY A 1062 11.01 37.85 -5.78
CA GLY A 1062 9.69 38.27 -6.25
C GLY A 1062 9.65 39.49 -7.17
N VAL A 1063 10.77 39.85 -7.82
CA VAL A 1063 10.84 41.01 -8.73
C VAL A 1063 9.64 41.07 -9.68
N GLN A 1064 8.98 42.23 -9.70
CA GLN A 1064 7.80 42.49 -10.53
C GLN A 1064 7.86 43.90 -11.14
N PHE A 1065 7.49 44.02 -12.42
CA PHE A 1065 7.27 45.33 -13.05
C PHE A 1065 5.85 45.84 -12.78
N VAL A 1066 5.73 47.10 -12.40
CA VAL A 1066 4.48 47.80 -12.07
C VAL A 1066 4.36 49.00 -13.01
N ALA A 1067 3.41 48.95 -13.93
CA ALA A 1067 3.19 50.02 -14.90
C ALA A 1067 2.57 51.26 -14.24
N LYS A 1068 2.92 52.45 -14.74
CA LYS A 1068 2.19 53.68 -14.42
C LYS A 1068 0.81 53.67 -15.08
N GLU A 1069 -0.19 54.33 -14.47
CA GLU A 1069 -1.56 54.42 -15.03
C GLU A 1069 -1.59 55.01 -16.44
N ASN A 1070 -0.73 55.99 -16.71
CA ASN A 1070 -0.62 56.70 -17.99
C ASN A 1070 0.76 56.46 -18.66
N GLU A 1071 1.22 55.21 -18.72
CA GLU A 1071 2.48 54.87 -19.41
C GLU A 1071 2.49 55.36 -20.87
N ILE A 1072 3.65 55.84 -21.32
CA ILE A 1072 3.89 56.27 -22.72
C ILE A 1072 4.88 55.29 -23.38
N ASP A 1073 5.96 54.97 -22.67
CA ASP A 1073 7.01 54.01 -23.05
C ASP A 1073 6.85 52.66 -22.35
N GLU A 1074 7.47 51.61 -22.88
CA GLU A 1074 7.36 50.23 -22.35
C GLU A 1074 7.90 50.09 -20.92
N ASP A 1075 8.92 50.86 -20.55
CA ASP A 1075 9.52 50.90 -19.21
C ASP A 1075 9.03 52.07 -18.35
N ASP A 1076 7.91 52.72 -18.70
CA ASP A 1076 7.25 53.72 -17.84
C ASP A 1076 6.57 53.07 -16.65
N GLY A 1077 7.38 52.77 -15.64
CA GLY A 1077 6.94 52.01 -14.48
C GLY A 1077 7.96 51.98 -13.36
N TRP A 1078 7.69 51.05 -12.47
CA TRP A 1078 8.48 50.78 -11.28
C TRP A 1078 8.82 49.29 -11.25
N VAL A 1079 9.99 48.96 -10.72
CA VAL A 1079 10.32 47.59 -10.35
C VAL A 1079 10.18 47.46 -8.84
N VAL A 1080 9.37 46.51 -8.39
CA VAL A 1080 9.17 46.21 -6.96
C VAL A 1080 9.76 44.86 -6.61
N THR A 1081 10.35 44.74 -5.43
CA THR A 1081 10.91 43.46 -4.96
C THR A 1081 10.96 43.40 -3.43
N TYR A 1082 10.86 42.20 -2.87
CA TYR A 1082 11.25 41.98 -1.48
C TYR A 1082 12.77 41.91 -1.41
N VAL A 1083 13.36 42.53 -0.39
CA VAL A 1083 14.78 42.49 -0.07
C VAL A 1083 14.96 42.09 1.38
N HIS A 1084 15.80 41.10 1.62
CA HIS A 1084 16.16 40.67 2.97
C HIS A 1084 17.64 40.92 3.22
N ASN A 1085 17.93 41.54 4.37
CA ASN A 1085 19.28 41.76 4.84
C ASN A 1085 19.65 40.65 5.84
N GLU A 1086 20.52 39.73 5.44
CA GLU A 1086 20.90 38.56 6.27
C GLU A 1086 21.75 38.93 7.50
N GLU A 1087 22.28 40.15 7.59
CA GLU A 1087 23.05 40.61 8.75
C GLU A 1087 22.15 41.17 9.86
N THR A 1088 21.15 41.97 9.48
CA THR A 1088 20.22 42.60 10.43
C THR A 1088 18.94 41.80 10.65
N ASP A 1089 18.72 40.75 9.86
CA ASP A 1089 17.50 39.92 9.84
C ASP A 1089 16.21 40.70 9.51
N THR A 1090 16.36 41.84 8.83
CA THR A 1090 15.25 42.72 8.44
C THR A 1090 14.82 42.47 6.99
N SER A 1091 13.55 42.73 6.69
CA SER A 1091 13.01 42.64 5.33
C SER A 1091 12.34 43.94 4.92
N GLN A 1092 12.53 44.33 3.67
CA GLN A 1092 11.99 45.55 3.09
C GLN A 1092 11.36 45.26 1.73
N VAL A 1093 10.50 46.15 1.25
CA VAL A 1093 10.10 46.22 -0.16
C VAL A 1093 10.78 47.42 -0.80
N TYR A 1094 11.54 47.18 -1.87
CA TYR A 1094 12.17 48.25 -2.65
C TYR A 1094 11.27 48.61 -3.82
N ILE A 1095 11.15 49.92 -4.09
CA ILE A 1095 10.53 50.49 -5.28
C ILE A 1095 11.62 51.19 -6.08
N ILE A 1096 11.87 50.72 -7.29
CA ILE A 1096 12.97 51.18 -8.15
C ILE A 1096 12.35 51.84 -9.39
N ASP A 1097 12.86 53.02 -9.76
CA ASP A 1097 12.47 53.70 -10.99
C ASP A 1097 13.03 52.94 -12.20
N ALA A 1098 12.15 52.44 -13.08
CA ALA A 1098 12.58 51.64 -14.22
C ALA A 1098 13.43 52.42 -15.24
N LYS A 1099 13.31 53.76 -15.29
CA LYS A 1099 14.11 54.64 -16.17
C LYS A 1099 15.42 55.08 -15.51
N ARG A 1100 15.47 55.13 -14.17
CA ARG A 1100 16.68 55.42 -13.38
C ARG A 1100 17.16 54.17 -12.64
N PHE A 1101 17.25 53.08 -13.38
CA PHE A 1101 17.33 51.73 -12.82
C PHE A 1101 18.59 51.47 -11.98
N SER A 1102 19.73 52.07 -12.35
CA SER A 1102 20.99 51.91 -11.63
C SER A 1102 21.15 52.84 -10.40
N GLU A 1103 20.19 53.75 -10.14
CA GLU A 1103 20.19 54.63 -8.96
C GLU A 1103 19.65 53.91 -7.72
N GLU A 1104 19.71 54.54 -6.54
CA GLU A 1104 19.08 54.02 -5.32
C GLU A 1104 17.56 53.90 -5.48
N PRO A 1105 16.90 52.94 -4.79
CA PRO A 1105 15.44 52.84 -4.77
C PRO A 1105 14.78 54.16 -4.34
N VAL A 1106 13.67 54.52 -4.99
CA VAL A 1106 12.92 55.75 -4.66
C VAL A 1106 12.20 55.63 -3.32
N ALA A 1107 11.86 54.40 -2.91
CA ALA A 1107 11.32 54.10 -1.60
C ALA A 1107 11.74 52.69 -1.14
N LYS A 1108 12.00 52.54 0.16
CA LYS A 1108 12.23 51.28 0.85
C LYS A 1108 11.26 51.19 2.02
N VAL A 1109 10.39 50.19 2.01
CA VAL A 1109 9.34 50.02 3.02
C VAL A 1109 9.73 48.90 3.97
N THR A 1110 10.01 49.20 5.23
CA THR A 1110 10.42 48.19 6.22
C THR A 1110 9.21 47.36 6.69
N LEU A 1111 9.38 46.04 6.72
CA LEU A 1111 8.34 45.08 7.08
C LEU A 1111 8.44 44.69 8.56
N PRO A 1112 7.30 44.35 9.22
CA PRO A 1112 7.24 44.10 10.66
C PRO A 1112 7.84 42.75 11.06
N GLN A 1113 8.11 41.89 10.09
CA GLN A 1113 8.79 40.62 10.27
C GLN A 1113 9.62 40.29 9.03
N ARG A 1114 10.50 39.31 9.20
CA ARG A 1114 11.24 38.69 8.10
C ARG A 1114 10.30 38.09 7.05
N VAL A 1115 10.69 38.21 5.79
CA VAL A 1115 10.01 37.55 4.67
C VAL A 1115 10.99 36.52 4.06
N PRO A 1116 10.73 35.21 4.24
CA PRO A 1116 11.63 34.17 3.73
C PRO A 1116 11.83 34.27 2.22
N TYR A 1117 12.92 33.74 1.67
CA TYR A 1117 13.05 33.69 0.20
C TYR A 1117 11.88 32.92 -0.41
N GLY A 1118 11.38 33.43 -1.53
CA GLY A 1118 10.27 32.81 -2.25
C GLY A 1118 10.45 32.90 -3.76
N PHE A 1119 9.37 32.65 -4.49
CA PHE A 1119 9.41 32.48 -5.93
C PHE A 1119 8.85 33.71 -6.64
N HIS A 1120 7.67 33.61 -7.25
CA HIS A 1120 7.10 34.67 -8.10
C HIS A 1120 6.28 35.68 -7.29
N GLY A 1121 6.49 36.96 -7.61
CA GLY A 1121 5.67 38.07 -7.17
C GLY A 1121 4.73 38.52 -8.29
N ASN A 1122 3.63 39.17 -7.93
CA ASN A 1122 2.73 39.83 -8.85
C ASN A 1122 2.08 41.07 -8.20
N PHE A 1123 1.67 42.04 -9.01
CA PHE A 1123 1.01 43.27 -8.56
C PHE A 1123 -0.44 43.31 -9.07
N PHE A 1124 -1.38 43.33 -8.14
CA PHE A 1124 -2.81 43.39 -8.41
C PHE A 1124 -3.27 44.85 -8.28
N TYR A 1125 -3.68 45.44 -9.41
CA TYR A 1125 -4.19 46.81 -9.45
C TYR A 1125 -5.59 46.88 -8.81
N LYS A 1126 -5.91 48.03 -8.20
CA LYS A 1126 -7.19 48.28 -7.51
C LYS A 1126 -8.39 48.42 -8.45
#